data_AF-A0AAJ7SW46-F1
#
_entry.id   AF-A0AAJ7SW46-F1
#
_cell.length_a   1.000
_cell.length_b   1.000
_cell.length_c   1.000
_cell.angle_alpha   90.00
_cell.angle_beta   90.00
_cell.angle_gamma   90.00
#
_symmetry.space_group_name_H-M   'P 1'
#
loop_
_entity.id
_entity.type
_entity.pdbx_description
1 polymer ?
#
loop_
_entity_poly.entity_id
_entity_poly.type
_entity_poly.pdbx_seq_one_letter_code
_entity_poly.pdbx_strand_id
1 'polypeptide(L)'
;MSVLLARPVRCLLRDALWVILWAACCGYAGAQTYVAEVNMAGVRGSVTFDSTLTSVKLNISGMGSEIRRLSVHTYPVLYGHSTDPCSQQLVGEILQNISIGSNDGATTVSAPELFTSVRVLADHSLLLFRDGETHSRVCATIQNAQGPVLTAQAKFFGPVAGVAYLRQVDGRELRMITDLLSLGQTNTKTVSVHLVNITGEAQVMQCATVNPASSIQLGSVTVGASTLSVKSHVVVNLPFSDVIGRMLVIKASVQSCAKIIPLSLKTAKAQVNMNGVKGEFVFQQSSMFELTQVRVSLQNLRGMAGPYHVHNFPVPQRYVAAESLCIDPNVGGHWNPFSLDVRGLDYPKFANGTHDQYEIGDLSGRHGSLLGNTVDIAYMDWNLPLFGPNSIVGRSMVIHHPNTSRWLCASIEPEEEFVTATALFRFPVVGRVLLRQLKNDPYSDVYMFVEIANGNVSLPSTSNHNWHVHEFPISFVTDLDEHMCSSTGGHFNPHGVNTSQSIYSTECRPDNPYRCEAGDYAGKHGKIFISNRLGTVTSKYFFTDTTSSLVGSNSILGHSFVIHDPDAGLGRLACANITLLRAVTIRTGEWRGGGTVQGQMVFTQPSDLDSTSVLVQFSNLQKAVSGLHVHMLSMPRSLPPSDPAVCADRAVRGHFNPFSVDIVVGPAPGNGTTDQYEVGDISGKFGPLRDLDQREGNYSDTNLPLSGINSIAGRSVVIHRNNGSRLQCADLGREKQAEAEWLRARVSFGDKINGTILLSQLVYPDGSGSDTTIEVDLQYDNPKAQGYRWQVHNDSEAVSSSTVRCSWLGVLYNPYNVYSGEGEGRSCDTSRPFHCEMGDLTSKQGPLPLGSRVVFNEANLPLGGDATVVGRSLAVWDGTPVGAILDCGTIAPADGAASATLSFPRGVVYSRYELRRTIAGALNIAVWRVSLLPDTSSSLRVSSPCQNITFLVAGDVDLRLLEAISFSNDLGKFSATKRCQGNGAGGAVGSTGVQPLTIIIVTLVAMIIQ
;
A
#
# COMPACT_ATOMS: atom_id res chain seq x y z
N MET A 1 43.08 62.40 8.21
CA MET A 1 43.86 62.72 9.43
C MET A 1 44.61 61.47 9.86
N SER A 2 45.95 61.56 9.89
CA SER A 2 46.94 60.73 10.62
C SER A 2 46.95 59.22 10.34
N VAL A 3 47.82 58.59 9.52
CA VAL A 3 49.29 58.56 9.35
C VAL A 3 50.08 58.14 10.60
N LEU A 4 50.74 56.95 10.53
CA LEU A 4 52.16 56.64 10.85
C LEU A 4 52.39 55.10 10.79
N LEU A 5 53.10 54.59 9.76
CA LEU A 5 54.48 54.01 9.76
C LEU A 5 54.61 52.65 10.52
N ALA A 6 55.26 51.56 10.07
CA ALA A 6 56.36 51.37 9.13
C ALA A 6 56.47 49.89 8.61
N ARG A 7 57.40 49.72 7.67
CA ARG A 7 57.81 48.56 6.84
C ARG A 7 58.62 47.45 7.59
N PRO A 8 59.06 46.35 6.92
CA PRO A 8 58.99 44.98 7.42
C PRO A 8 60.33 44.37 7.87
N VAL A 9 60.26 43.22 8.58
CA VAL A 9 61.36 42.24 8.64
C VAL A 9 60.82 40.86 8.24
N ARG A 10 61.19 40.45 7.02
CA ARG A 10 61.24 39.05 6.59
C ARG A 10 62.46 38.41 7.24
N CYS A 11 62.25 37.29 7.94
CA CYS A 11 63.11 36.11 8.03
C CYS A 11 62.74 35.40 9.33
N LEU A 12 61.91 34.35 9.25
CA LEU A 12 61.74 33.23 10.23
C LEU A 12 60.48 32.37 9.96
N LEU A 13 59.92 32.38 8.74
CA LEU A 13 58.68 31.66 8.41
C LEU A 13 58.81 30.71 7.20
N ARG A 14 60.03 30.29 6.87
CA ARG A 14 60.28 29.39 5.74
C ARG A 14 60.47 27.92 6.14
N ASP A 15 60.79 27.65 7.41
CA ASP A 15 61.04 26.27 7.89
C ASP A 15 59.85 25.66 8.64
N ALA A 16 58.87 26.47 9.06
CA ALA A 16 57.62 25.98 9.68
C ALA A 16 56.57 25.52 8.65
N LEU A 17 56.69 25.98 7.38
CA LEU A 17 55.72 25.63 6.32
C LEU A 17 55.98 24.25 5.69
N TRP A 18 57.20 23.73 5.79
CA TRP A 18 57.55 22.41 5.28
C TRP A 18 57.13 21.27 6.21
N VAL A 19 57.05 21.51 7.53
CA VAL A 19 56.58 20.50 8.49
C VAL A 19 55.05 20.36 8.47
N ILE A 20 54.32 21.45 8.19
CA ILE A 20 52.86 21.44 8.08
C ILE A 20 52.40 20.90 6.71
N LEU A 21 53.15 21.10 5.62
CA LEU A 21 52.86 20.46 4.33
C LEU A 21 53.23 18.97 4.27
N TRP A 22 54.23 18.50 5.03
CA TRP A 22 54.51 17.06 5.13
C TRP A 22 53.49 16.31 5.99
N ALA A 23 52.97 16.94 7.06
CA ALA A 23 51.90 16.37 7.87
C ALA A 23 50.53 16.31 7.14
N ALA A 24 50.33 17.11 6.09
CA ALA A 24 49.13 17.06 5.25
C ALA A 24 49.21 16.05 4.09
N CYS A 25 50.41 15.64 3.67
CA CYS A 25 50.61 14.60 2.65
C CYS A 25 50.70 13.17 3.22
N CYS A 26 51.01 13.03 4.51
CA CYS A 26 50.90 11.78 5.23
C CYS A 26 49.64 11.83 6.11
N GLY A 27 48.49 11.46 5.54
CA GLY A 27 47.28 11.24 6.33
C GLY A 27 47.63 10.37 7.54
N TYR A 28 47.56 10.95 8.74
CA TYR A 28 47.78 10.23 9.98
C TYR A 28 46.77 9.10 10.04
N ALA A 29 47.22 7.87 9.76
CA ALA A 29 46.49 6.66 10.06
C ALA A 29 46.43 6.54 11.58
N GLY A 30 45.46 7.24 12.20
CA GLY A 30 45.18 7.11 13.62
C GLY A 30 44.94 5.65 13.97
N ALA A 31 45.23 5.29 15.22
CA ALA A 31 44.95 3.98 15.80
C ALA A 31 43.53 3.50 15.48
N GLN A 32 43.37 2.30 14.90
CA GLN A 32 42.04 1.75 14.56
C GLN A 32 41.80 0.42 15.24
N THR A 33 40.58 0.27 15.75
CA THR A 33 40.08 -0.96 16.32
C THR A 33 38.87 -1.38 15.51
N TYR A 34 38.86 -2.62 15.01
CA TYR A 34 37.74 -3.21 14.29
C TYR A 34 37.21 -4.41 15.04
N VAL A 35 35.92 -4.71 14.87
CA VAL A 35 35.27 -5.84 15.52
C VAL A 35 34.42 -6.59 14.51
N ALA A 36 34.52 -7.91 14.54
CA ALA A 36 33.60 -8.81 13.84
C ALA A 36 32.84 -9.63 14.89
N GLU A 37 31.53 -9.38 15.01
CA GLU A 37 30.64 -10.13 15.90
C GLU A 37 30.11 -11.37 15.20
N VAL A 38 30.39 -12.54 15.76
CA VAL A 38 30.13 -13.85 15.18
C VAL A 38 28.96 -14.50 15.89
N ASN A 39 27.97 -14.96 15.11
CA ASN A 39 26.82 -15.71 15.60
C ASN A 39 26.28 -16.59 14.48
N MET A 40 27.06 -17.62 14.11
CA MET A 40 26.78 -18.46 12.94
C MET A 40 27.35 -19.88 13.08
N ALA A 41 26.66 -20.88 12.53
CA ALA A 41 27.06 -22.29 12.49
C ALA A 41 27.56 -22.87 13.83
N GLY A 42 26.89 -22.52 14.93
CA GLY A 42 27.18 -22.98 16.28
C GLY A 42 28.35 -22.25 16.97
N VAL A 43 28.92 -21.20 16.36
CA VAL A 43 29.99 -20.36 16.94
C VAL A 43 29.45 -18.97 17.29
N ARG A 44 29.77 -18.50 18.50
CA ARG A 44 29.40 -17.18 19.02
C ARG A 44 30.61 -16.45 19.60
N GLY A 45 30.58 -15.12 19.57
CA GLY A 45 31.58 -14.26 20.21
C GLY A 45 32.09 -13.17 19.28
N SER A 46 33.30 -12.68 19.50
CA SER A 46 33.85 -11.59 18.70
C SER A 46 35.32 -11.77 18.36
N VAL A 47 35.72 -11.17 17.24
CA VAL A 47 37.12 -11.05 16.82
C VAL A 47 37.46 -9.58 16.69
N THR A 48 38.44 -9.12 17.46
CA THR A 48 38.89 -7.73 17.50
C THR A 48 40.22 -7.59 16.76
N PHE A 49 40.33 -6.59 15.90
CA PHE A 49 41.54 -6.25 15.15
C PHE A 49 42.08 -4.92 15.65
N ASP A 50 43.33 -4.89 16.09
CA ASP A 50 44.00 -3.67 16.54
C ASP A 50 45.12 -3.33 15.56
N SER A 51 44.94 -2.23 14.81
CA SER A 51 45.92 -1.80 13.81
C SER A 51 47.18 -1.19 14.42
N THR A 52 47.16 -0.78 15.68
CA THR A 52 48.34 -0.24 16.38
C THR A 52 49.21 -1.33 16.93
N LEU A 53 48.59 -2.32 17.57
CA LEU A 53 49.28 -3.49 18.09
C LEU A 53 49.53 -4.51 16.98
N THR A 54 48.97 -4.29 15.78
CA THR A 54 48.98 -5.22 14.65
C THR A 54 48.54 -6.63 15.06
N SER A 55 47.52 -6.70 15.92
CA SER A 55 47.11 -7.92 16.59
C SER A 55 45.64 -8.25 16.35
N VAL A 56 45.33 -9.53 16.29
CA VAL A 56 43.97 -10.07 16.20
C VAL A 56 43.66 -10.84 17.48
N LYS A 57 42.63 -10.43 18.19
CA LYS A 57 42.16 -11.05 19.43
C LYS A 57 40.85 -11.78 19.17
N LEU A 58 40.82 -13.07 19.44
CA LEU A 58 39.62 -13.90 19.34
C LEU A 58 39.03 -14.12 20.72
N ASN A 59 37.72 -13.93 20.84
CA ASN A 59 36.95 -14.26 22.01
C ASN A 59 35.67 -14.98 21.57
N ILE A 60 35.80 -16.27 21.28
CA ILE A 60 34.74 -17.10 20.68
C ILE A 60 34.45 -18.34 21.52
N SER A 61 33.24 -18.88 21.39
CA SER A 61 32.75 -20.08 22.06
C SER A 61 31.78 -20.86 21.15
N GLY A 62 31.59 -22.16 21.36
CA GLY A 62 30.69 -22.99 20.54
C GLY A 62 31.17 -24.43 20.32
N MET A 63 30.35 -25.29 19.70
CA MET A 63 30.67 -26.72 19.51
C MET A 63 31.97 -26.92 18.69
N GLY A 64 32.95 -27.61 19.28
CA GLY A 64 34.17 -28.08 18.62
C GLY A 64 35.21 -27.00 18.29
N SER A 65 35.32 -25.96 19.12
CA SER A 65 36.07 -24.73 18.85
C SER A 65 37.60 -24.88 18.84
N GLU A 66 38.16 -25.65 17.92
CA GLU A 66 39.56 -25.49 17.48
C GLU A 66 39.58 -24.71 16.15
N ILE A 67 39.42 -23.39 16.22
CA ILE A 67 39.65 -22.51 15.07
C ILE A 67 41.16 -22.42 14.84
N ARG A 68 41.62 -23.02 13.74
CA ARG A 68 43.04 -23.06 13.36
C ARG A 68 43.42 -22.02 12.32
N ARG A 69 42.44 -21.45 11.62
CA ARG A 69 42.68 -20.46 10.57
C ARG A 69 41.55 -19.44 10.48
N LEU A 70 41.94 -18.19 10.21
CA LEU A 70 41.07 -17.11 9.79
C LEU A 70 41.38 -16.72 8.37
N SER A 71 40.38 -16.21 7.66
CA SER A 71 40.64 -15.42 6.46
C SER A 71 39.77 -14.18 6.40
N VAL A 72 40.34 -13.12 5.83
CA VAL A 72 39.62 -11.89 5.49
C VAL A 72 39.27 -11.94 4.00
N HIS A 73 38.03 -11.64 3.67
CA HIS A 73 37.45 -11.75 2.35
C HIS A 73 36.92 -10.41 1.84
N THR A 74 36.76 -10.32 0.52
CA THR A 74 36.57 -9.06 -0.19
C THR A 74 35.25 -8.33 0.14
N TYR A 75 34.15 -9.04 0.31
CA TYR A 75 32.80 -8.46 0.46
C TYR A 75 32.24 -8.66 1.86
N PRO A 76 31.38 -7.74 2.34
CA PRO A 76 30.67 -7.88 3.61
C PRO A 76 29.62 -9.00 3.53
N VAL A 77 29.24 -9.55 4.68
CA VAL A 77 28.22 -10.59 4.77
C VAL A 77 26.83 -10.00 4.52
N LEU A 78 26.01 -10.70 3.73
CA LEU A 78 24.59 -10.40 3.52
C LEU A 78 23.72 -11.24 4.45
N TYR A 79 23.45 -10.69 5.63
CA TYR A 79 22.74 -11.36 6.71
C TYR A 79 21.27 -11.67 6.37
N GLY A 80 20.88 -12.94 6.45
CA GLY A 80 19.50 -13.40 6.19
C GLY A 80 19.05 -13.37 4.73
N HIS A 81 19.99 -13.22 3.78
CA HIS A 81 19.70 -13.18 2.35
C HIS A 81 20.04 -14.48 1.60
N SER A 82 20.75 -15.43 2.23
CA SER A 82 21.18 -16.69 1.61
C SER A 82 21.25 -17.81 2.65
N THR A 83 21.10 -19.07 2.20
CA THR A 83 21.33 -20.27 3.00
C THR A 83 22.81 -20.57 3.25
N ASP A 84 23.71 -20.03 2.41
CA ASP A 84 25.17 -20.13 2.59
C ASP A 84 25.82 -18.74 2.46
N PRO A 85 25.62 -17.85 3.45
CA PRO A 85 26.11 -16.48 3.42
C PRO A 85 27.65 -16.38 3.44
N CYS A 86 28.35 -17.45 3.81
CA CYS A 86 29.82 -17.51 3.89
C CYS A 86 30.48 -18.06 2.62
N SER A 87 29.69 -18.44 1.60
CA SER A 87 30.23 -18.93 0.34
C SER A 87 31.17 -17.93 -0.32
N GLN A 88 32.26 -18.42 -0.91
CA GLN A 88 33.22 -17.58 -1.65
C GLN A 88 32.55 -16.77 -2.77
N GLN A 89 31.43 -17.25 -3.33
CA GLN A 89 30.63 -16.49 -4.30
C GLN A 89 30.04 -15.21 -3.70
N LEU A 90 29.64 -15.22 -2.42
CA LEU A 90 29.03 -14.08 -1.75
C LEU A 90 30.05 -13.18 -1.06
N VAL A 91 31.01 -13.77 -0.34
CA VAL A 91 32.05 -13.02 0.41
C VAL A 91 33.28 -12.67 -0.43
N GLY A 92 33.43 -13.26 -1.62
CA GLY A 92 34.53 -13.00 -2.54
C GLY A 92 35.83 -13.70 -2.19
N GLU A 93 36.88 -13.36 -2.94
CA GLU A 93 38.22 -13.94 -2.80
C GLU A 93 38.87 -13.62 -1.45
N ILE A 94 39.78 -14.50 -1.03
CA ILE A 94 40.60 -14.34 0.17
C ILE A 94 41.61 -13.20 -0.06
N LEU A 95 41.60 -12.21 0.83
CA LEU A 95 42.58 -11.12 0.87
C LEU A 95 43.78 -11.47 1.75
N GLN A 96 43.53 -12.10 2.89
CA GLN A 96 44.57 -12.49 3.85
C GLN A 96 44.17 -13.74 4.60
N ASN A 97 45.14 -14.63 4.84
CA ASN A 97 45.02 -15.76 5.78
C ASN A 97 45.80 -15.47 7.07
N ILE A 98 45.28 -15.94 8.20
CA ILE A 98 45.92 -15.83 9.51
C ILE A 98 45.85 -17.21 10.18
N SER A 99 47.00 -17.80 10.46
CA SER A 99 47.10 -19.07 11.18
C SER A 99 46.99 -18.86 12.68
N ILE A 100 46.25 -19.74 13.35
CA ILE A 100 46.07 -19.73 14.80
C ILE A 100 46.69 -21.02 15.36
N GLY A 101 47.60 -20.85 16.32
CA GLY A 101 48.32 -21.95 16.96
C GLY A 101 47.39 -22.84 17.79
N SER A 102 46.94 -22.36 18.94
CA SER A 102 45.92 -23.01 19.79
C SER A 102 44.96 -21.96 20.37
N ASN A 103 43.71 -22.36 20.58
CA ASN A 103 42.63 -21.43 20.89
C ASN A 103 41.75 -21.86 22.08
N ASP A 104 42.39 -22.32 23.15
CA ASP A 104 41.77 -22.49 24.48
C ASP A 104 41.50 -21.13 25.13
N GLY A 105 40.39 -20.50 24.75
CA GLY A 105 39.91 -19.24 25.31
C GLY A 105 40.29 -18.00 24.49
N ALA A 106 40.52 -16.87 25.17
CA ALA A 106 40.80 -15.60 24.50
C ALA A 106 42.24 -15.55 23.96
N THR A 107 42.43 -15.94 22.69
CA THR A 107 43.75 -15.96 22.03
C THR A 107 44.04 -14.65 21.31
N THR A 108 45.24 -14.11 21.47
CA THR A 108 45.74 -12.96 20.70
C THR A 108 46.88 -13.40 19.79
N VAL A 109 46.81 -13.06 18.50
CA VAL A 109 47.79 -13.43 17.48
C VAL A 109 48.32 -12.16 16.82
N SER A 110 49.62 -12.12 16.55
CA SER A 110 50.25 -11.05 15.76
C SER A 110 49.95 -11.25 14.27
N ALA A 111 49.45 -10.23 13.59
CA ALA A 111 49.08 -10.27 12.16
C ALA A 111 49.49 -8.98 11.42
N PRO A 112 50.79 -8.62 11.40
CA PRO A 112 51.25 -7.38 10.75
C PRO A 112 50.96 -7.36 9.25
N GLU A 113 51.06 -8.51 8.59
CA GLU A 113 50.81 -8.64 7.15
C GLU A 113 49.39 -8.17 6.77
N LEU A 114 48.39 -8.47 7.61
CA LEU A 114 47.00 -8.06 7.38
C LEU A 114 46.86 -6.54 7.21
N PHE A 115 47.49 -5.78 8.10
CA PHE A 115 47.38 -4.31 8.11
C PHE A 115 48.26 -3.67 7.03
N THR A 116 49.20 -4.42 6.45
CA THR A 116 49.95 -3.98 5.26
C THR A 116 49.21 -4.29 3.96
N SER A 117 48.51 -5.42 3.87
CA SER A 117 47.79 -5.87 2.67
C SER A 117 46.40 -5.22 2.56
N VAL A 118 45.72 -4.99 3.68
CA VAL A 118 44.39 -4.40 3.73
C VAL A 118 44.42 -3.12 4.56
N ARG A 119 44.39 -1.97 3.88
CA ARG A 119 44.48 -0.64 4.51
C ARG A 119 43.31 -0.33 5.43
N VAL A 120 42.10 -0.78 5.07
CA VAL A 120 40.87 -0.56 5.82
C VAL A 120 40.12 -1.87 5.91
N LEU A 121 39.93 -2.40 7.13
CA LEU A 121 39.27 -3.69 7.34
C LEU A 121 37.73 -3.59 7.35
N ALA A 122 37.17 -2.40 7.53
CA ALA A 122 35.73 -2.21 7.55
C ALA A 122 35.08 -2.60 6.22
N ASP A 123 33.89 -3.23 6.28
CA ASP A 123 33.12 -3.75 5.14
C ASP A 123 33.76 -4.96 4.41
N HIS A 124 34.81 -5.54 4.96
CA HIS A 124 35.26 -6.89 4.59
C HIS A 124 34.59 -7.93 5.48
N SER A 125 34.63 -9.20 5.09
CA SER A 125 34.15 -10.30 5.93
C SER A 125 35.31 -11.10 6.51
N LEU A 126 35.07 -11.65 7.69
CA LEU A 126 35.94 -12.58 8.38
C LEU A 126 35.31 -13.96 8.29
N LEU A 127 36.07 -14.97 7.88
CA LEU A 127 35.71 -16.38 7.95
C LEU A 127 36.58 -17.11 8.99
N LEU A 128 35.94 -17.96 9.80
CA LEU A 128 36.61 -18.80 10.80
C LEU A 128 36.60 -20.26 10.37
N PHE A 129 37.76 -20.91 10.27
CA PHE A 129 37.86 -22.31 9.85
C PHE A 129 38.23 -23.19 11.05
N ARG A 130 37.45 -24.25 11.27
CA ARG A 130 37.84 -25.33 12.18
C ARG A 130 38.95 -26.17 11.56
N ASP A 131 39.61 -26.98 12.38
CA ASP A 131 40.66 -27.87 11.89
C ASP A 131 40.15 -28.80 10.77
N GLY A 132 40.94 -28.92 9.70
CA GLY A 132 40.59 -29.70 8.50
C GLY A 132 39.48 -29.12 7.61
N GLU A 133 38.82 -28.01 7.97
CA GLU A 133 37.77 -27.40 7.13
C GLU A 133 38.37 -26.63 5.95
N THR A 134 37.91 -26.96 4.74
CA THR A 134 38.22 -26.21 3.51
C THR A 134 37.18 -25.15 3.18
N HIS A 135 35.93 -25.32 3.67
CA HIS A 135 34.82 -24.37 3.53
C HIS A 135 34.31 -23.99 4.91
N SER A 136 34.29 -22.68 5.23
CA SER A 136 33.78 -22.19 6.49
C SER A 136 32.30 -21.85 6.36
N ARG A 137 31.52 -22.23 7.38
CA ARG A 137 30.14 -21.78 7.57
C ARG A 137 30.02 -20.69 8.64
N VAL A 138 31.14 -20.16 9.11
CA VAL A 138 31.20 -19.16 10.18
C VAL A 138 31.80 -17.89 9.62
N CYS A 139 30.97 -16.89 9.37
CA CYS A 139 31.41 -15.60 8.86
C CYS A 139 30.74 -14.42 9.55
N ALA A 140 31.43 -13.28 9.54
CA ALA A 140 30.92 -12.02 10.04
C ALA A 140 31.51 -10.82 9.27
N THR A 141 30.75 -9.74 9.15
CA THR A 141 31.26 -8.47 8.63
C THR A 141 32.18 -7.82 9.67
N ILE A 142 33.36 -7.39 9.23
CA ILE A 142 34.30 -6.62 10.04
C ILE A 142 33.82 -5.16 10.04
N GLN A 143 33.49 -4.65 11.22
CA GLN A 143 32.97 -3.30 11.42
C GLN A 143 34.02 -2.40 12.08
N ASN A 144 33.96 -1.11 11.77
CA ASN A 144 34.77 -0.12 12.48
C ASN A 144 34.12 0.18 13.83
N ALA A 145 34.90 0.22 14.92
CA ALA A 145 34.37 0.52 16.25
C ALA A 145 33.97 2.01 16.46
N GLN A 146 34.26 2.90 15.50
CA GLN A 146 34.31 4.36 15.72
C GLN A 146 33.28 5.19 14.94
N GLY A 147 32.32 4.59 14.22
CA GLY A 147 31.23 5.38 13.62
C GLY A 147 30.35 4.63 12.61
N PRO A 148 29.18 5.21 12.25
CA PRO A 148 28.24 4.62 11.30
C PRO A 148 28.77 4.61 9.86
N VAL A 149 28.29 3.67 9.05
CA VAL A 149 28.62 3.55 7.62
C VAL A 149 27.56 4.30 6.80
N LEU A 150 27.97 5.29 6.02
CA LEU A 150 27.12 5.91 5.00
C LEU A 150 27.03 4.98 3.80
N THR A 151 25.82 4.68 3.34
CA THR A 151 25.57 3.80 2.18
C THR A 151 24.72 4.53 1.14
N ALA A 152 25.08 4.39 -0.12
CA ALA A 152 24.30 4.81 -1.27
C ALA A 152 24.18 3.67 -2.27
N GLN A 153 23.15 3.70 -3.09
CA GLN A 153 22.88 2.70 -4.11
C GLN A 153 22.71 3.31 -5.50
N ALA A 154 23.01 2.51 -6.52
CA ALA A 154 22.72 2.79 -7.91
C ALA A 154 22.26 1.48 -8.58
N LYS A 155 20.99 1.42 -9.02
CA LYS A 155 20.38 0.25 -9.67
C LYS A 155 20.40 0.40 -11.19
N PHE A 156 20.96 -0.58 -11.88
CA PHE A 156 21.08 -0.63 -13.33
C PHE A 156 20.09 -1.65 -13.89
N PHE A 157 19.32 -1.23 -14.89
CA PHE A 157 18.34 -2.08 -15.58
C PHE A 157 18.61 -2.22 -17.09
N GLY A 158 19.71 -1.64 -17.57
CA GLY A 158 20.07 -1.61 -18.99
C GLY A 158 20.94 -2.81 -19.42
N PRO A 159 21.66 -2.69 -20.55
CA PRO A 159 22.54 -3.74 -21.08
C PRO A 159 23.55 -4.30 -20.08
N VAL A 160 23.99 -3.48 -19.12
CA VAL A 160 24.56 -3.95 -17.87
C VAL A 160 23.52 -3.71 -16.77
N ALA A 161 23.15 -4.79 -16.08
CA ALA A 161 22.10 -4.79 -15.08
C ALA A 161 22.64 -5.26 -13.72
N GLY A 162 21.96 -4.87 -12.64
CA GLY A 162 22.34 -5.19 -11.26
C GLY A 162 22.45 -3.95 -10.39
N VAL A 163 23.29 -4.00 -9.36
CA VAL A 163 23.37 -2.95 -8.34
C VAL A 163 24.81 -2.57 -8.02
N ALA A 164 25.03 -1.30 -7.71
CA ALA A 164 26.26 -0.81 -7.10
C ALA A 164 25.92 -0.13 -5.77
N TYR A 165 26.68 -0.45 -4.73
CA TYR A 165 26.65 0.19 -3.42
C TYR A 165 27.92 1.00 -3.22
N LEU A 166 27.77 2.26 -2.83
CA LEU A 166 28.88 3.14 -2.47
C LEU A 166 28.84 3.35 -0.96
N ARG A 167 29.93 3.03 -0.26
CA ARG A 167 29.97 2.95 1.20
C ARG A 167 31.18 3.67 1.76
N GLN A 168 30.97 4.51 2.77
CA GLN A 168 32.05 5.27 3.42
C GLN A 168 31.80 5.34 4.94
N VAL A 169 32.84 5.06 5.71
CA VAL A 169 32.93 5.43 7.13
C VAL A 169 33.51 6.84 7.19
N ASP A 170 33.01 7.70 8.07
CA ASP A 170 33.44 9.10 8.15
C ASP A 170 34.98 9.22 8.26
N GLY A 171 35.56 10.13 7.47
CA GLY A 171 37.01 10.33 7.34
C GLY A 171 37.80 9.17 6.69
N ARG A 172 37.14 8.18 6.08
CA ARG A 172 37.78 7.03 5.41
C ARG A 172 37.57 7.02 3.90
N GLU A 173 38.28 6.14 3.20
CA GLU A 173 38.10 5.98 1.75
C GLU A 173 36.70 5.46 1.42
N LEU A 174 36.09 6.03 0.38
CA LEU A 174 34.84 5.56 -0.21
C LEU A 174 35.10 4.25 -0.96
N ARG A 175 34.23 3.27 -0.78
CA ARG A 175 34.30 1.96 -1.45
C ARG A 175 33.08 1.77 -2.31
N MET A 176 33.25 1.18 -3.49
CA MET A 176 32.17 0.77 -4.36
C MET A 176 32.16 -0.75 -4.48
N ILE A 177 31.04 -1.36 -4.09
CA ILE A 177 30.76 -2.78 -4.23
C ILE A 177 29.71 -2.92 -5.31
N THR A 178 30.02 -3.62 -6.40
CA THR A 178 29.07 -3.87 -7.48
C THR A 178 28.67 -5.32 -7.51
N ASP A 179 27.49 -5.61 -8.05
CA ASP A 179 27.01 -6.95 -8.41
C ASP A 179 26.30 -6.83 -9.75
N LEU A 180 27.02 -7.11 -10.84
CA LEU A 180 26.64 -6.72 -12.19
C LEU A 180 26.75 -7.87 -13.18
N LEU A 181 25.83 -7.88 -14.14
CA LEU A 181 25.82 -8.79 -15.27
C LEU A 181 25.56 -8.04 -16.58
N SER A 182 25.96 -8.63 -17.70
CA SER A 182 25.65 -8.12 -19.03
C SER A 182 24.48 -8.89 -19.64
N LEU A 183 23.42 -8.18 -20.00
CA LEU A 183 22.27 -8.74 -20.70
C LEU A 183 22.70 -9.21 -22.11
N GLY A 184 22.49 -10.48 -22.43
CA GLY A 184 22.77 -11.04 -23.77
C GLY A 184 24.24 -11.28 -24.10
N GLN A 185 25.13 -11.39 -23.11
CA GLN A 185 26.53 -11.79 -23.30
C GLN A 185 26.85 -13.05 -22.51
N THR A 186 27.56 -13.99 -23.12
CA THR A 186 27.93 -15.27 -22.49
C THR A 186 29.23 -15.22 -21.69
N ASN A 187 30.00 -14.13 -21.82
CA ASN A 187 31.33 -14.01 -21.23
C ASN A 187 31.41 -12.82 -20.28
N THR A 188 32.13 -13.02 -19.18
CA THR A 188 32.53 -11.97 -18.23
C THR A 188 33.44 -10.93 -18.90
N LYS A 189 33.28 -9.65 -18.57
CA LYS A 189 34.08 -8.55 -19.13
C LYS A 189 34.47 -7.53 -18.06
N THR A 190 35.66 -6.96 -18.19
CA THR A 190 36.07 -5.79 -17.41
C THR A 190 35.67 -4.51 -18.13
N VAL A 191 35.04 -3.59 -17.41
CA VAL A 191 34.49 -2.33 -17.92
C VAL A 191 34.91 -1.18 -17.01
N SER A 192 34.99 0.03 -17.58
CA SER A 192 35.34 1.22 -16.80
C SER A 192 34.10 1.89 -16.22
N VAL A 193 34.22 2.37 -14.98
CA VAL A 193 33.16 3.07 -14.27
C VAL A 193 33.50 4.54 -14.16
N HIS A 194 32.54 5.38 -14.51
CA HIS A 194 32.68 6.84 -14.58
C HIS A 194 31.58 7.51 -13.77
N LEU A 195 31.90 8.66 -13.19
CA LEU A 195 30.98 9.53 -12.48
C LEU A 195 30.74 10.78 -13.31
N VAL A 196 29.46 11.11 -13.53
CA VAL A 196 29.08 12.26 -14.36
C VAL A 196 28.09 13.16 -13.63
N ASN A 197 28.28 14.47 -13.77
CA ASN A 197 27.35 15.47 -13.25
C ASN A 197 26.05 15.45 -14.05
N ILE A 198 24.93 15.57 -13.34
CA ILE A 198 23.62 15.78 -13.98
C ILE A 198 23.44 17.29 -14.17
N THR A 199 23.20 17.75 -15.40
CA THR A 199 22.78 19.14 -15.68
C THR A 199 21.30 19.16 -16.03
N GLY A 200 20.46 19.71 -15.14
CA GLY A 200 19.00 19.81 -15.31
C GLY A 200 18.20 18.96 -14.31
N GLU A 201 16.94 19.35 -14.08
CA GLU A 201 16.01 18.70 -13.13
C GLU A 201 15.39 17.38 -13.67
N ALA A 202 15.73 16.95 -14.89
CA ALA A 202 15.10 15.80 -15.51
C ALA A 202 15.56 14.49 -14.86
N GLN A 203 14.68 13.90 -14.05
CA GLN A 203 14.78 12.58 -13.41
C GLN A 203 14.87 11.38 -14.39
N VAL A 204 14.99 11.62 -15.71
CA VAL A 204 15.10 10.59 -16.74
C VAL A 204 16.16 11.01 -17.77
N MET A 205 17.41 11.10 -17.36
CA MET A 205 18.50 11.26 -18.33
C MET A 205 18.77 9.90 -18.98
N GLN A 206 18.38 9.73 -20.24
CA GLN A 206 18.78 8.56 -21.03
C GLN A 206 20.32 8.54 -21.09
N CYS A 207 20.93 7.37 -20.85
CA CYS A 207 22.39 7.18 -20.92
C CYS A 207 23.05 7.81 -22.15
N ALA A 208 22.34 7.84 -23.28
CA ALA A 208 22.82 8.37 -24.55
C ALA A 208 23.15 9.88 -24.54
N THR A 209 22.65 10.64 -23.56
CA THR A 209 22.83 12.11 -23.49
C THR A 209 24.00 12.54 -22.61
N VAL A 210 24.71 11.60 -22.00
CA VAL A 210 25.80 11.88 -21.06
C VAL A 210 27.08 12.27 -21.81
N ASN A 211 27.45 13.56 -21.80
CA ASN A 211 28.68 14.05 -22.43
C ASN A 211 29.93 13.54 -21.69
N PRO A 212 30.79 12.71 -22.31
CA PRO A 212 31.94 12.10 -21.65
C PRO A 212 33.08 13.07 -21.32
N ALA A 213 33.09 14.28 -21.87
CA ALA A 213 34.23 15.20 -21.77
C ALA A 213 34.49 15.72 -20.33
N SER A 214 33.54 15.56 -19.41
CA SER A 214 33.65 15.98 -18.00
C SER A 214 33.44 14.83 -16.99
N SER A 215 33.68 13.57 -17.39
CA SER A 215 33.49 12.40 -16.52
C SER A 215 34.72 12.09 -15.66
N ILE A 216 34.53 11.78 -14.38
CA ILE A 216 35.60 11.31 -13.48
C ILE A 216 35.62 9.78 -13.53
N GLN A 217 36.73 9.17 -13.95
CA GLN A 217 36.87 7.71 -13.90
C GLN A 217 37.07 7.27 -12.44
N LEU A 218 36.19 6.41 -11.95
CA LEU A 218 36.26 5.88 -10.57
C LEU A 218 37.09 4.61 -10.48
N GLY A 219 37.20 3.86 -11.58
CA GLY A 219 37.95 2.61 -11.64
C GLY A 219 37.45 1.68 -12.74
N SER A 220 37.72 0.38 -12.58
CA SER A 220 37.23 -0.68 -13.45
C SER A 220 36.56 -1.76 -12.62
N VAL A 221 35.47 -2.34 -13.14
CA VAL A 221 34.73 -3.43 -12.51
C VAL A 221 34.57 -4.58 -13.50
N THR A 222 34.40 -5.77 -12.96
CA THR A 222 34.07 -6.97 -13.72
C THR A 222 32.56 -7.15 -13.75
N VAL A 223 32.01 -7.32 -14.94
CA VAL A 223 30.60 -7.59 -15.21
C VAL A 223 30.46 -9.02 -15.67
N GLY A 224 29.55 -9.76 -15.04
CA GLY A 224 29.29 -11.16 -15.33
C GLY A 224 28.57 -11.41 -16.65
N ALA A 225 28.44 -12.70 -16.99
CA ALA A 225 27.61 -13.16 -18.09
C ALA A 225 26.11 -13.01 -17.75
N SER A 226 25.23 -13.16 -18.73
CA SER A 226 23.78 -13.00 -18.55
C SER A 226 23.15 -13.99 -17.57
N THR A 227 23.79 -15.13 -17.32
CA THR A 227 23.36 -16.18 -16.40
C THR A 227 23.87 -15.99 -14.97
N LEU A 228 24.90 -15.19 -14.75
CA LEU A 228 25.56 -15.06 -13.45
C LEU A 228 26.19 -13.67 -13.29
N SER A 229 25.69 -12.90 -12.33
CA SER A 229 26.30 -11.64 -11.95
C SER A 229 27.64 -11.85 -11.25
N VAL A 230 28.53 -10.87 -11.40
CA VAL A 230 29.86 -10.87 -10.80
C VAL A 230 30.00 -9.66 -9.91
N LYS A 231 30.50 -9.89 -8.70
CA LYS A 231 30.81 -8.83 -7.75
C LYS A 231 32.15 -8.19 -8.05
N SER A 232 32.29 -6.89 -7.80
CA SER A 232 33.59 -6.18 -7.82
C SER A 232 33.71 -5.23 -6.64
N HIS A 233 34.92 -5.03 -6.14
CA HIS A 233 35.24 -4.06 -5.09
C HIS A 233 36.24 -3.03 -5.64
N VAL A 234 35.91 -1.74 -5.52
CA VAL A 234 36.74 -0.64 -6.00
C VAL A 234 36.87 0.41 -4.90
N VAL A 235 38.10 0.83 -4.61
CA VAL A 235 38.35 2.00 -3.74
C VAL A 235 38.21 3.26 -4.58
N VAL A 236 37.39 4.19 -4.12
CA VAL A 236 37.07 5.44 -4.79
C VAL A 236 37.68 6.60 -4.02
N ASN A 237 38.55 7.37 -4.67
CA ASN A 237 39.21 8.52 -4.06
C ASN A 237 38.36 9.81 -4.16
N LEU A 238 37.13 9.75 -3.62
CA LEU A 238 36.20 10.86 -3.51
C LEU A 238 35.42 10.74 -2.19
N PRO A 239 35.03 11.85 -1.55
CA PRO A 239 34.13 11.78 -0.40
C PRO A 239 32.71 11.39 -0.82
N PHE A 240 31.94 10.83 0.11
CA PHE A 240 30.57 10.38 -0.13
C PHE A 240 29.66 11.53 -0.63
N SER A 241 29.83 12.74 -0.10
CA SER A 241 29.09 13.94 -0.54
C SER A 241 29.26 14.23 -2.03
N ASP A 242 30.40 13.89 -2.62
CA ASP A 242 30.75 14.25 -3.99
C ASP A 242 30.21 13.26 -5.04
N VAL A 243 29.65 12.14 -4.59
CA VAL A 243 29.04 11.12 -5.45
C VAL A 243 27.51 11.14 -5.40
N ILE A 244 26.90 11.59 -4.29
CA ILE A 244 25.45 11.61 -4.14
C ILE A 244 24.78 12.50 -5.19
N GLY A 245 23.68 12.00 -5.77
CA GLY A 245 22.89 12.73 -6.77
C GLY A 245 23.48 12.74 -8.17
N ARG A 246 24.71 12.24 -8.36
CA ARG A 246 25.37 12.12 -9.67
C ARG A 246 25.02 10.80 -10.34
N MET A 247 25.38 10.68 -11.63
CA MET A 247 25.19 9.44 -12.39
C MET A 247 26.45 8.59 -12.35
N LEU A 248 26.27 7.33 -11.96
CA LEU A 248 27.25 6.27 -12.18
C LEU A 248 27.05 5.71 -13.58
N VAL A 249 28.11 5.69 -14.39
CA VAL A 249 28.10 5.27 -15.80
C VAL A 249 29.08 4.14 -16.00
N ILE A 250 28.58 3.01 -16.47
CA ILE A 250 29.36 1.84 -16.88
C ILE A 250 29.61 1.95 -18.38
N LYS A 251 30.87 2.17 -18.77
CA LYS A 251 31.28 2.21 -20.18
C LYS A 251 31.69 0.81 -20.63
N ALA A 252 30.78 0.14 -21.32
CA ALA A 252 31.00 -1.09 -22.07
C ALA A 252 30.84 -0.84 -23.59
N SER A 253 30.56 -1.87 -24.39
CA SER A 253 30.14 -1.70 -25.80
C SER A 253 28.85 -0.89 -25.93
N VAL A 254 27.98 -0.96 -24.92
CA VAL A 254 26.82 -0.09 -24.73
C VAL A 254 26.87 0.47 -23.31
N GLN A 255 26.58 1.76 -23.14
CA GLN A 255 26.63 2.42 -21.84
C GLN A 255 25.40 2.08 -21.00
N SER A 256 25.60 1.86 -19.70
CA SER A 256 24.52 1.71 -18.70
C SER A 256 24.76 2.68 -17.56
N CYS A 257 23.70 3.27 -17.01
CA CYS A 257 23.81 4.39 -16.09
C CYS A 257 22.72 4.29 -15.03
N ALA A 258 23.06 4.72 -13.82
CA ALA A 258 22.16 4.76 -12.69
C ALA A 258 22.47 5.96 -11.80
N LYS A 259 21.43 6.58 -11.23
CA LYS A 259 21.59 7.67 -10.28
C LYS A 259 22.07 7.11 -8.94
N ILE A 260 23.02 7.79 -8.31
CA ILE A 260 23.51 7.44 -6.97
C ILE A 260 22.61 8.12 -5.94
N ILE A 261 21.93 7.32 -5.13
CA ILE A 261 20.94 7.78 -4.15
C ILE A 261 21.34 7.26 -2.77
N PRO A 262 21.32 8.10 -1.72
CA PRO A 262 21.63 7.65 -0.37
C PRO A 262 20.58 6.64 0.08
N LEU A 263 21.03 5.57 0.75
CA LEU A 263 20.14 4.61 1.40
C LEU A 263 19.83 5.12 2.81
N SER A 264 18.56 5.39 3.09
CA SER A 264 18.12 5.84 4.41
C SER A 264 18.03 4.67 5.40
N LEU A 265 18.16 5.00 6.68
CA LEU A 265 17.83 4.08 7.77
C LEU A 265 16.37 3.64 7.63
N LYS A 266 16.14 2.34 7.47
CA LYS A 266 14.79 1.80 7.43
C LYS A 266 14.32 1.50 8.85
N THR A 267 13.21 2.13 9.25
CA THR A 267 12.52 1.86 10.52
C THR A 267 11.13 1.27 10.25
N ALA A 268 10.84 0.14 10.89
CA ALA A 268 9.52 -0.49 10.85
C ALA A 268 9.03 -0.82 12.27
N LYS A 269 7.72 -0.78 12.48
CA LYS A 269 7.08 -0.91 13.79
C LYS A 269 5.91 -1.88 13.70
N ALA A 270 5.75 -2.73 14.71
CA ALA A 270 4.54 -3.51 14.92
C ALA A 270 3.86 -3.04 16.21
N GLN A 271 2.76 -2.29 16.08
CA GLN A 271 2.03 -1.73 17.20
C GLN A 271 1.04 -2.75 17.78
N VAL A 272 1.33 -3.25 18.98
CA VAL A 272 0.45 -4.17 19.71
C VAL A 272 -0.54 -3.36 20.52
N ASN A 273 -1.82 -3.47 20.18
CA ASN A 273 -2.91 -2.79 20.88
C ASN A 273 -4.17 -3.65 20.84
N MET A 274 -4.12 -4.80 21.51
CA MET A 274 -5.25 -5.74 21.57
C MET A 274 -5.25 -6.59 22.83
N ASN A 275 -6.40 -7.13 23.21
CA ASN A 275 -6.58 -8.05 24.35
C ASN A 275 -6.00 -7.51 25.68
N GLY A 276 -6.00 -6.20 25.88
CA GLY A 276 -5.46 -5.51 27.05
C GLY A 276 -3.94 -5.31 27.06
N VAL A 277 -3.21 -5.76 26.04
CA VAL A 277 -1.76 -5.55 25.89
C VAL A 277 -1.47 -4.38 24.98
N LYS A 278 -0.61 -3.46 25.45
CA LYS A 278 -0.15 -2.29 24.68
C LYS A 278 1.36 -2.30 24.53
N GLY A 279 1.83 -1.80 23.40
CA GLY A 279 3.25 -1.55 23.16
C GLY A 279 3.63 -1.72 21.69
N GLU A 280 4.91 -1.96 21.44
CA GLU A 280 5.44 -2.08 20.08
C GLU A 280 6.71 -2.93 20.00
N PHE A 281 6.94 -3.44 18.79
CA PHE A 281 8.25 -3.89 18.32
C PHE A 281 8.77 -2.84 17.34
N VAL A 282 10.02 -2.40 17.47
CA VAL A 282 10.67 -1.47 16.55
C VAL A 282 11.89 -2.15 15.96
N PHE A 283 11.98 -2.17 14.62
CA PHE A 283 13.06 -2.74 13.84
C PHE A 283 13.79 -1.64 13.09
N GLN A 284 15.12 -1.61 13.17
CA GLN A 284 15.96 -0.63 12.48
C GLN A 284 17.13 -1.31 11.78
N GLN A 285 17.35 -0.95 10.51
CA GLN A 285 18.47 -1.43 9.73
C GLN A 285 18.95 -0.33 8.76
N SER A 286 20.24 0.01 8.78
CA SER A 286 20.83 1.07 7.94
C SER A 286 21.05 0.65 6.50
N SER A 287 21.40 -0.62 6.27
CA SER A 287 21.50 -1.23 4.95
C SER A 287 21.43 -2.76 5.10
N MET A 288 21.35 -3.47 3.97
CA MET A 288 21.40 -4.94 3.94
C MET A 288 22.69 -5.57 4.50
N PHE A 289 23.73 -4.77 4.76
CA PHE A 289 25.02 -5.22 5.28
C PHE A 289 25.15 -5.10 6.81
N GLU A 290 24.30 -4.28 7.44
CA GLU A 290 24.27 -4.12 8.88
C GLU A 290 23.24 -5.05 9.52
N LEU A 291 23.44 -5.36 10.80
CA LEU A 291 22.53 -6.17 11.60
C LEU A 291 21.25 -5.39 11.91
N THR A 292 20.14 -6.09 12.08
CA THR A 292 18.87 -5.44 12.45
C THR A 292 18.82 -5.23 13.95
N GLN A 293 18.66 -3.98 14.38
CA GLN A 293 18.37 -3.64 15.76
C GLN A 293 16.88 -3.85 16.02
N VAL A 294 16.56 -4.55 17.09
CA VAL A 294 15.18 -4.77 17.53
C VAL A 294 15.00 -4.21 18.94
N ARG A 295 13.95 -3.42 19.15
CA ARG A 295 13.49 -2.99 20.47
C ARG A 295 12.07 -3.47 20.68
N VAL A 296 11.80 -4.02 21.86
CA VAL A 296 10.47 -4.51 22.24
C VAL A 296 10.06 -3.79 23.51
N SER A 297 8.92 -3.10 23.47
CA SER A 297 8.33 -2.45 24.65
C SER A 297 6.88 -2.89 24.76
N LEU A 298 6.52 -3.70 25.75
CA LEU A 298 5.17 -4.25 25.94
C LEU A 298 4.75 -4.15 27.40
N GLN A 299 3.46 -3.90 27.63
CA GLN A 299 2.87 -3.75 28.95
C GLN A 299 1.63 -4.63 29.10
N ASN A 300 1.35 -5.04 30.34
CA ASN A 300 0.20 -5.85 30.73
C ASN A 300 0.18 -7.26 30.10
N LEU A 301 1.35 -7.87 29.93
CA LEU A 301 1.50 -9.24 29.42
C LEU A 301 0.92 -10.30 30.37
N ARG A 302 0.71 -9.97 31.65
CA ARG A 302 0.10 -10.86 32.66
C ARG A 302 0.81 -12.21 32.83
N GLY A 303 2.08 -12.33 32.42
CA GLY A 303 2.79 -13.61 32.37
C GLY A 303 2.18 -14.62 31.38
N MET A 304 1.36 -14.16 30.44
CA MET A 304 0.65 -14.99 29.45
C MET A 304 1.36 -15.06 28.09
N ALA A 305 2.52 -14.42 27.96
CA ALA A 305 3.32 -14.46 26.75
C ALA A 305 4.11 -15.78 26.68
N GLY A 306 3.89 -16.53 25.61
CA GLY A 306 4.70 -17.65 25.17
C GLY A 306 5.68 -17.20 24.07
N PRO A 307 5.95 -18.08 23.09
CA PRO A 307 6.80 -17.74 21.94
C PRO A 307 6.23 -16.59 21.09
N TYR A 308 7.09 -15.89 20.37
CA TYR A 308 6.75 -14.81 19.44
C TYR A 308 7.58 -14.91 18.16
N HIS A 309 6.94 -14.65 17.04
CA HIS A 309 7.50 -14.88 15.71
C HIS A 309 7.02 -13.82 14.70
N VAL A 310 7.79 -13.63 13.62
CA VAL A 310 7.28 -12.99 12.39
C VAL A 310 6.53 -14.03 11.57
N HIS A 311 5.32 -13.69 11.15
CA HIS A 311 4.44 -14.52 10.33
C HIS A 311 4.33 -14.02 8.90
N ASN A 312 3.76 -14.82 7.99
CA ASN A 312 3.82 -14.55 6.56
C ASN A 312 3.03 -13.33 6.08
N PHE A 313 1.86 -13.03 6.68
CA PHE A 313 0.90 -12.05 6.15
C PHE A 313 0.63 -10.92 7.14
N PRO A 314 0.27 -9.70 6.67
CA PRO A 314 -0.19 -8.62 7.52
C PRO A 314 -1.50 -8.98 8.24
N VAL A 315 -1.80 -8.28 9.34
CA VAL A 315 -3.03 -8.46 10.10
C VAL A 315 -4.20 -7.80 9.34
N PRO A 316 -5.31 -8.52 9.07
CA PRO A 316 -6.47 -7.92 8.43
C PRO A 316 -7.29 -7.08 9.40
N GLN A 317 -8.12 -6.19 8.87
CA GLN A 317 -9.16 -5.52 9.65
C GLN A 317 -10.23 -6.51 10.13
N ARG A 318 -10.83 -6.23 11.30
CA ARG A 318 -11.96 -6.99 11.85
C ARG A 318 -13.27 -6.66 11.13
N TYR A 319 -14.00 -7.70 10.71
CA TYR A 319 -15.30 -7.56 10.05
C TYR A 319 -16.47 -7.87 10.97
N VAL A 320 -16.35 -8.88 11.84
CA VAL A 320 -17.45 -9.33 12.71
C VAL A 320 -17.01 -9.56 14.16
N ALA A 321 -17.97 -9.54 15.09
CA ALA A 321 -17.71 -9.67 16.52
C ALA A 321 -17.03 -11.00 16.90
N ALA A 322 -17.38 -12.12 16.25
CA ALA A 322 -16.83 -13.43 16.58
C ALA A 322 -15.42 -13.69 16.01
N GLU A 323 -14.88 -12.78 15.20
CA GLU A 323 -13.62 -12.99 14.48
C GLU A 323 -12.41 -12.85 15.40
N SER A 324 -11.43 -13.74 15.22
CA SER A 324 -10.09 -13.64 15.81
C SER A 324 -9.07 -13.30 14.73
N LEU A 325 -8.38 -12.17 14.90
CA LEU A 325 -7.50 -11.61 13.85
C LEU A 325 -6.22 -12.42 13.67
N CYS A 326 -5.70 -13.04 14.73
CA CYS A 326 -4.37 -13.64 14.72
C CYS A 326 -4.33 -15.09 14.23
N ILE A 327 -5.46 -15.65 13.77
CA ILE A 327 -5.56 -17.05 13.34
C ILE A 327 -4.70 -17.37 12.12
N ASP A 328 -4.45 -18.66 11.88
CA ASP A 328 -3.64 -19.16 10.77
C ASP A 328 -4.06 -18.66 9.39
N PRO A 329 -5.35 -18.69 9.00
CA PRO A 329 -5.77 -18.15 7.72
C PRO A 329 -5.53 -16.64 7.53
N ASN A 330 -5.36 -15.88 8.62
CA ASN A 330 -5.21 -14.42 8.57
C ASN A 330 -3.75 -14.03 8.44
N VAL A 331 -2.89 -14.47 9.36
CA VAL A 331 -1.47 -14.07 9.41
C VAL A 331 -0.52 -15.12 8.81
N GLY A 332 -1.00 -16.32 8.48
CA GLY A 332 -0.19 -17.41 7.93
C GLY A 332 0.71 -18.07 8.96
N GLY A 333 1.59 -18.97 8.50
CA GLY A 333 2.65 -19.59 9.31
C GLY A 333 3.83 -18.66 9.58
N HIS A 334 4.87 -19.18 10.23
CA HIS A 334 6.10 -18.46 10.51
C HIS A 334 6.86 -18.13 9.21
N TRP A 335 7.58 -17.02 9.20
CA TRP A 335 8.40 -16.63 8.05
C TRP A 335 9.65 -17.50 7.96
N ASN A 336 9.65 -18.45 7.02
CA ASN A 336 10.72 -19.44 6.84
C ASN A 336 11.13 -19.55 5.35
N PRO A 337 11.78 -18.52 4.76
CA PRO A 337 12.13 -18.51 3.34
C PRO A 337 13.15 -19.60 2.96
N PHE A 338 13.92 -20.09 3.92
CA PHE A 338 14.93 -21.12 3.71
C PHE A 338 14.40 -22.54 3.93
N SER A 339 13.10 -22.69 4.21
CA SER A 339 12.43 -23.99 4.40
C SER A 339 13.15 -24.88 5.43
N LEU A 340 13.62 -24.29 6.53
CA LEU A 340 14.24 -25.04 7.62
C LEU A 340 13.25 -26.03 8.22
N ASP A 341 13.70 -27.26 8.47
CA ASP A 341 12.89 -28.29 9.13
C ASP A 341 12.82 -28.03 10.63
N VAL A 342 11.78 -27.30 11.05
CA VAL A 342 11.52 -26.94 12.46
C VAL A 342 11.18 -28.15 13.35
N ARG A 343 10.98 -29.33 12.77
CA ARG A 343 10.75 -30.59 13.51
C ARG A 343 11.99 -31.49 13.53
N GLY A 344 13.02 -31.13 12.78
CA GLY A 344 14.27 -31.86 12.71
C GLY A 344 15.00 -31.90 14.06
N LEU A 345 15.81 -32.94 14.27
CA LEU A 345 16.62 -33.08 15.49
C LEU A 345 17.67 -31.97 15.63
N ASP A 346 18.07 -31.37 14.52
CA ASP A 346 19.09 -30.32 14.45
C ASP A 346 18.51 -28.91 14.70
N TYR A 347 17.18 -28.76 14.72
CA TYR A 347 16.55 -27.47 15.03
C TYR A 347 16.71 -27.16 16.53
N PRO A 348 17.35 -26.04 16.91
CA PRO A 348 17.61 -25.75 18.32
C PRO A 348 16.31 -25.53 19.11
N LYS A 349 16.20 -26.13 20.29
CA LYS A 349 14.98 -26.05 21.13
C LYS A 349 14.93 -24.84 22.07
N PHE A 350 16.06 -24.18 22.30
CA PHE A 350 16.20 -23.04 23.22
C PHE A 350 17.11 -21.99 22.57
N ALA A 351 17.29 -20.81 23.18
CA ALA A 351 18.18 -19.74 22.72
C ALA A 351 19.69 -20.04 22.84
N ASN A 352 20.08 -21.30 22.63
CA ASN A 352 21.46 -21.77 22.65
C ASN A 352 22.06 -21.96 21.25
N GLY A 353 21.27 -21.98 20.18
CA GLY A 353 21.73 -22.08 18.79
C GLY A 353 22.13 -20.74 18.19
N THR A 354 22.95 -20.74 17.15
CA THR A 354 23.25 -19.51 16.40
C THR A 354 22.08 -19.06 15.53
N HIS A 355 22.03 -17.78 15.17
CA HIS A 355 20.83 -17.19 14.55
C HIS A 355 20.46 -17.79 13.18
N ASP A 356 21.43 -18.31 12.46
CA ASP A 356 21.27 -19.02 11.18
C ASP A 356 20.56 -20.37 11.30
N GLN A 357 20.50 -20.95 12.50
CA GLN A 357 19.88 -22.26 12.74
C GLN A 357 18.36 -22.20 12.92
N TYR A 358 17.80 -21.00 13.06
CA TYR A 358 16.36 -20.77 13.24
C TYR A 358 15.76 -20.19 11.97
N GLU A 359 14.47 -20.44 11.75
CA GLU A 359 13.72 -19.74 10.71
C GLU A 359 13.78 -18.22 10.94
N ILE A 360 13.77 -17.42 9.87
CA ILE A 360 13.88 -15.94 9.98
C ILE A 360 12.81 -15.39 10.94
N GLY A 361 11.62 -15.96 10.95
CA GLY A 361 10.54 -15.55 11.83
C GLY A 361 10.74 -15.90 13.32
N ASP A 362 11.61 -16.83 13.69
CA ASP A 362 11.68 -17.35 15.07
C ASP A 362 12.55 -16.51 16.00
N LEU A 363 11.96 -15.43 16.51
CA LEU A 363 12.61 -14.51 17.43
C LEU A 363 12.72 -15.07 18.85
N SER A 364 11.72 -15.82 19.32
CA SER A 364 11.81 -16.48 20.64
C SER A 364 12.92 -17.52 20.72
N GLY A 365 13.07 -18.30 19.65
CA GLY A 365 14.15 -19.27 19.51
C GLY A 365 15.51 -18.59 19.64
N ARG A 366 15.70 -17.39 19.06
CA ARG A 366 16.97 -16.65 19.09
C ARG A 366 17.20 -15.83 20.37
N HIS A 367 16.19 -15.13 20.85
CA HIS A 367 16.32 -14.08 21.87
C HIS A 367 15.67 -14.42 23.21
N GLY A 368 15.08 -15.61 23.34
CA GLY A 368 14.37 -16.02 24.54
C GLY A 368 12.93 -15.47 24.60
N SER A 369 12.26 -15.69 25.74
CA SER A 369 10.83 -15.39 25.92
C SER A 369 10.56 -14.01 26.51
N LEU A 370 9.35 -13.51 26.30
CA LEU A 370 8.85 -12.22 26.83
C LEU A 370 8.28 -12.41 28.26
N LEU A 371 9.13 -12.80 29.21
CA LEU A 371 8.69 -13.07 30.58
C LEU A 371 8.33 -11.79 31.35
N GLY A 372 7.31 -11.90 32.21
CA GLY A 372 6.88 -10.83 33.11
C GLY A 372 5.58 -10.14 32.70
N ASN A 373 5.26 -9.06 33.39
CA ASN A 373 4.08 -8.22 33.08
C ASN A 373 4.41 -7.08 32.11
N THR A 374 5.64 -6.58 32.17
CA THR A 374 6.15 -5.49 31.34
C THR A 374 7.52 -5.90 30.82
N VAL A 375 7.78 -5.61 29.56
CA VAL A 375 9.04 -5.91 28.87
C VAL A 375 9.53 -4.64 28.19
N ASP A 376 10.80 -4.28 28.39
CA ASP A 376 11.54 -3.28 27.61
C ASP A 376 12.94 -3.85 27.36
N ILE A 377 13.16 -4.40 26.17
CA ILE A 377 14.40 -5.08 25.78
C ILE A 377 14.87 -4.61 24.42
N ALA A 378 16.17 -4.67 24.19
CA ALA A 378 16.76 -4.43 22.88
C ALA A 378 17.87 -5.44 22.58
N TYR A 379 17.95 -5.86 21.33
CA TYR A 379 18.94 -6.83 20.85
C TYR A 379 19.25 -6.61 19.37
N MET A 380 20.38 -7.16 18.91
CA MET A 380 20.75 -7.22 17.50
C MET A 380 20.38 -8.58 16.91
N ASP A 381 19.89 -8.62 15.68
CA ASP A 381 19.57 -9.85 14.96
C ASP A 381 20.37 -9.96 13.66
N TRP A 382 21.09 -11.09 13.51
CA TRP A 382 21.90 -11.47 12.35
C TRP A 382 21.11 -12.14 11.23
N ASN A 383 19.80 -12.38 11.40
CA ASN A 383 18.98 -13.13 10.45
C ASN A 383 17.56 -12.56 10.35
N LEU A 384 17.42 -11.23 10.37
CA LEU A 384 16.13 -10.53 10.31
C LEU A 384 16.15 -9.32 9.36
N PRO A 385 16.30 -9.52 8.04
CA PRO A 385 16.49 -8.42 7.10
C PRO A 385 15.25 -7.53 6.97
N LEU A 386 15.47 -6.22 6.77
CA LEU A 386 14.46 -5.23 6.40
C LEU A 386 14.52 -4.85 4.91
N PHE A 387 15.57 -5.25 4.22
CA PHE A 387 15.78 -5.04 2.77
C PHE A 387 15.68 -6.34 2.00
N GLY A 388 15.38 -6.23 0.71
CA GLY A 388 15.47 -7.34 -0.24
C GLY A 388 14.37 -8.40 -0.08
N PRO A 389 14.46 -9.52 -0.83
CA PRO A 389 13.36 -10.48 -0.95
C PRO A 389 12.89 -11.10 0.37
N ASN A 390 13.81 -11.22 1.34
CA ASN A 390 13.53 -11.82 2.64
C ASN A 390 13.03 -10.85 3.71
N SER A 391 12.77 -9.58 3.34
CA SER A 391 12.33 -8.54 4.24
C SER A 391 11.11 -8.96 5.09
N ILE A 392 11.14 -8.58 6.37
CA ILE A 392 10.00 -8.76 7.29
C ILE A 392 9.00 -7.59 7.23
N VAL A 393 9.29 -6.53 6.49
CA VAL A 393 8.40 -5.37 6.39
C VAL A 393 7.12 -5.74 5.64
N GLY A 394 5.97 -5.27 6.16
CA GLY A 394 4.63 -5.57 5.65
C GLY A 394 4.08 -6.94 6.05
N ARG A 395 4.86 -7.74 6.78
CA ARG A 395 4.42 -8.99 7.43
C ARG A 395 3.77 -8.70 8.79
N SER A 396 3.62 -9.69 9.67
CA SER A 396 3.10 -9.46 11.02
C SER A 396 3.99 -10.06 12.11
N MET A 397 3.98 -9.42 13.28
CA MET A 397 4.49 -9.96 14.53
C MET A 397 3.35 -10.69 15.24
N VAL A 398 3.59 -11.90 15.76
CA VAL A 398 2.62 -12.69 16.52
C VAL A 398 3.23 -13.11 17.86
N ILE A 399 2.49 -12.92 18.94
CA ILE A 399 2.81 -13.46 20.27
C ILE A 399 1.80 -14.57 20.58
N HIS A 400 2.31 -15.71 21.03
CA HIS A 400 1.51 -16.88 21.40
C HIS A 400 1.27 -16.91 22.91
N HIS A 401 0.30 -17.71 23.33
CA HIS A 401 0.19 -18.20 24.69
C HIS A 401 1.25 -19.29 24.98
N PRO A 402 1.50 -19.66 26.25
CA PRO A 402 2.41 -20.74 26.60
C PRO A 402 2.00 -22.10 26.02
N ASN A 403 0.72 -22.29 25.71
CA ASN A 403 0.18 -23.47 25.03
C ASN A 403 0.31 -23.42 23.49
N THR A 404 1.05 -22.45 22.95
CA THR A 404 1.32 -22.21 21.51
C THR A 404 0.15 -21.69 20.69
N SER A 405 -1.05 -21.51 21.26
CA SER A 405 -2.13 -20.82 20.55
C SER A 405 -1.78 -19.34 20.34
N ARG A 406 -2.20 -18.75 19.22
CA ARG A 406 -1.90 -17.35 18.89
C ARG A 406 -2.75 -16.41 19.74
N TRP A 407 -2.13 -15.37 20.28
CA TRP A 407 -2.78 -14.46 21.23
C TRP A 407 -2.84 -13.03 20.74
N LEU A 408 -1.69 -12.45 20.38
CA LEU A 408 -1.56 -11.06 19.93
C LEU A 408 -0.93 -11.04 18.55
N CYS A 409 -1.31 -10.08 17.72
CA CYS A 409 -0.70 -9.86 16.43
C CYS A 409 -0.72 -8.38 16.05
N ALA A 410 0.26 -7.97 15.26
CA ALA A 410 0.36 -6.62 14.71
C ALA A 410 1.11 -6.64 13.37
N SER A 411 0.64 -5.88 12.38
CA SER A 411 1.35 -5.69 11.12
C SER A 411 2.67 -4.96 11.36
N ILE A 412 3.73 -5.34 10.64
CA ILE A 412 5.05 -4.69 10.68
C ILE A 412 5.02 -3.57 9.65
N GLU A 413 4.65 -2.38 10.11
CA GLU A 413 4.43 -1.19 9.30
C GLU A 413 5.69 -0.31 9.28
N PRO A 414 6.19 0.07 8.11
CA PRO A 414 7.26 1.07 8.00
C PRO A 414 6.79 2.46 8.48
N GLU A 415 7.68 3.25 9.07
CA GLU A 415 7.33 4.57 9.66
C GLU A 415 7.21 5.69 8.60
N GLU A 416 7.81 5.49 7.43
CA GLU A 416 7.78 6.44 6.31
C GLU A 416 6.49 6.32 5.48
N GLU A 417 6.18 7.36 4.68
CA GLU A 417 4.97 7.39 3.85
C GLU A 417 5.07 6.49 2.61
N PHE A 418 4.01 5.73 2.32
CA PHE A 418 3.92 4.82 1.18
C PHE A 418 2.97 5.33 0.10
N VAL A 419 3.31 5.02 -1.14
CA VAL A 419 2.34 4.88 -2.23
C VAL A 419 1.81 3.45 -2.19
N THR A 420 0.48 3.32 -2.13
CA THR A 420 -0.21 2.02 -2.16
C THR A 420 -0.96 1.89 -3.46
N ALA A 421 -0.79 0.76 -4.14
CA ALA A 421 -1.55 0.38 -5.33
C ALA A 421 -2.40 -0.85 -5.05
N THR A 422 -3.50 -1.01 -5.79
CA THR A 422 -4.33 -2.20 -5.72
C THR A 422 -4.76 -2.65 -7.11
N ALA A 423 -4.86 -3.96 -7.29
CA ALA A 423 -5.47 -4.59 -8.44
C ALA A 423 -6.53 -5.59 -7.97
N LEU A 424 -7.79 -5.32 -8.30
CA LEU A 424 -8.95 -6.10 -7.87
C LEU A 424 -9.41 -7.04 -9.00
N PHE A 425 -9.27 -8.34 -8.78
CA PHE A 425 -9.74 -9.40 -9.65
C PHE A 425 -11.19 -9.74 -9.31
N ARG A 426 -12.04 -9.85 -10.33
CA ARG A 426 -13.49 -10.05 -10.17
C ARG A 426 -14.01 -11.35 -10.78
N PHE A 427 -13.38 -11.84 -11.85
CA PHE A 427 -13.69 -13.13 -12.49
C PHE A 427 -12.61 -13.47 -13.55
N PRO A 428 -12.41 -14.76 -13.91
CA PRO A 428 -12.79 -15.97 -13.17
C PRO A 428 -11.93 -16.17 -11.91
N VAL A 429 -10.84 -15.43 -11.79
CA VAL A 429 -10.12 -15.27 -10.53
C VAL A 429 -10.75 -14.11 -9.76
N VAL A 430 -10.94 -14.28 -8.46
CA VAL A 430 -11.43 -13.27 -7.52
C VAL A 430 -10.37 -12.96 -6.48
N GLY A 431 -10.38 -11.75 -5.95
CA GLY A 431 -9.47 -11.32 -4.89
C GLY A 431 -8.68 -10.06 -5.27
N ARG A 432 -7.56 -9.81 -4.60
CA ARG A 432 -6.77 -8.59 -4.83
C ARG A 432 -5.26 -8.80 -4.73
N VAL A 433 -4.53 -7.92 -5.38
CA VAL A 433 -3.10 -7.68 -5.17
C VAL A 433 -2.94 -6.27 -4.61
N LEU A 434 -2.30 -6.13 -3.45
CA LEU A 434 -1.97 -4.86 -2.82
C LEU A 434 -0.45 -4.66 -2.87
N LEU A 435 0.00 -3.51 -3.38
CA LEU A 435 1.42 -3.19 -3.53
C LEU A 435 1.75 -1.91 -2.77
N ARG A 436 2.93 -1.85 -2.15
CA ARG A 436 3.39 -0.71 -1.36
C ARG A 436 4.84 -0.39 -1.63
N GLN A 437 5.15 0.88 -1.90
CA GLN A 437 6.52 1.40 -2.04
C GLN A 437 6.66 2.74 -1.30
N LEU A 438 7.87 3.06 -0.81
CA LEU A 438 8.15 4.38 -0.25
C LEU A 438 7.85 5.48 -1.29
N LYS A 439 7.07 6.48 -0.88
CA LYS A 439 6.55 7.51 -1.79
C LYS A 439 7.62 8.32 -2.52
N ASN A 440 8.76 8.53 -1.86
CA ASN A 440 9.85 9.37 -2.35
C ASN A 440 11.08 8.60 -2.83
N ASP A 441 11.00 7.26 -2.92
CA ASP A 441 12.10 6.41 -3.37
C ASP A 441 11.63 5.36 -4.40
N PRO A 442 11.74 5.65 -5.72
CA PRO A 442 11.39 4.69 -6.78
C PRO A 442 12.25 3.42 -6.78
N TYR A 443 13.36 3.41 -6.05
CA TYR A 443 14.29 2.29 -5.98
C TYR A 443 14.17 1.51 -4.67
N SER A 444 13.27 1.90 -3.76
CA SER A 444 12.96 1.09 -2.59
C SER A 444 12.26 -0.21 -3.00
N ASP A 445 12.27 -1.19 -2.11
CA ASP A 445 11.54 -2.43 -2.32
C ASP A 445 10.02 -2.17 -2.45
N VAL A 446 9.36 -2.98 -3.27
CA VAL A 446 7.89 -3.04 -3.40
C VAL A 446 7.38 -4.25 -2.63
N TYR A 447 6.61 -4.00 -1.57
CA TYR A 447 5.96 -5.03 -0.78
C TYR A 447 4.63 -5.41 -1.41
N MET A 448 4.37 -6.70 -1.60
CA MET A 448 3.19 -7.18 -2.32
C MET A 448 2.45 -8.24 -1.52
N PHE A 449 1.21 -7.94 -1.16
CA PHE A 449 0.27 -8.89 -0.60
C PHE A 449 -0.71 -9.35 -1.67
N VAL A 450 -0.75 -10.65 -1.94
CA VAL A 450 -1.65 -11.27 -2.93
C VAL A 450 -2.64 -12.13 -2.18
N GLU A 451 -3.93 -11.95 -2.44
CA GLU A 451 -4.99 -12.83 -1.95
C GLU A 451 -5.97 -13.09 -3.10
N ILE A 452 -5.92 -14.29 -3.68
CA ILE A 452 -6.72 -14.65 -4.86
C ILE A 452 -7.16 -16.12 -4.82
N ALA A 453 -8.31 -16.42 -5.42
CA ALA A 453 -8.77 -17.78 -5.68
C ALA A 453 -9.68 -17.85 -6.91
N ASN A 454 -10.11 -19.06 -7.24
CA ASN A 454 -11.15 -19.29 -8.22
C ASN A 454 -12.48 -18.70 -7.72
N GLY A 455 -13.14 -17.92 -8.57
CA GLY A 455 -14.46 -17.34 -8.29
C GLY A 455 -15.57 -18.37 -8.26
N ASN A 456 -15.37 -19.52 -8.90
CA ASN A 456 -16.27 -20.66 -8.80
C ASN A 456 -15.69 -21.70 -7.83
N VAL A 457 -16.23 -21.71 -6.61
CA VAL A 457 -15.79 -22.61 -5.52
C VAL A 457 -16.01 -24.10 -5.82
N SER A 458 -16.82 -24.43 -6.83
CA SER A 458 -17.07 -25.80 -7.28
C SER A 458 -15.96 -26.31 -8.22
N LEU A 459 -15.13 -25.42 -8.77
CA LEU A 459 -13.99 -25.81 -9.59
C LEU A 459 -12.81 -26.26 -8.71
N PRO A 460 -11.97 -27.20 -9.19
CA PRO A 460 -10.76 -27.58 -8.48
C PRO A 460 -9.76 -26.43 -8.43
N SER A 461 -8.86 -26.49 -7.44
CA SER A 461 -7.71 -25.61 -7.42
C SER A 461 -6.76 -25.91 -8.58
N THR A 462 -6.07 -24.91 -9.07
CA THR A 462 -5.15 -25.01 -10.21
C THR A 462 -3.78 -24.46 -9.85
N SER A 463 -2.74 -24.91 -10.56
CA SER A 463 -1.34 -24.64 -10.19
C SER A 463 -0.53 -24.11 -11.36
N ASN A 464 0.68 -23.61 -11.05
CA ASN A 464 1.66 -23.18 -12.04
C ASN A 464 1.17 -22.06 -12.98
N HIS A 465 0.41 -21.10 -12.45
CA HIS A 465 -0.02 -19.94 -13.23
C HIS A 465 1.13 -18.95 -13.39
N ASN A 466 1.44 -18.58 -14.63
CA ASN A 466 2.25 -17.40 -14.89
C ASN A 466 1.41 -16.16 -14.59
N TRP A 467 2.07 -15.08 -14.18
CA TRP A 467 1.42 -13.85 -13.78
C TRP A 467 2.35 -12.68 -14.00
N HIS A 468 1.84 -11.63 -14.62
CA HIS A 468 2.66 -10.53 -15.10
C HIS A 468 1.93 -9.19 -14.97
N VAL A 469 2.71 -8.11 -14.94
CA VAL A 469 2.22 -6.77 -15.29
C VAL A 469 2.32 -6.59 -16.80
N HIS A 470 1.26 -6.07 -17.42
CA HIS A 470 1.14 -5.84 -18.86
C HIS A 470 1.21 -4.35 -19.23
N GLU A 471 1.46 -4.06 -20.50
CA GLU A 471 1.73 -2.72 -21.03
C GLU A 471 0.58 -1.72 -20.88
N PHE A 472 -0.66 -2.16 -21.01
CA PHE A 472 -1.83 -1.28 -21.01
C PHE A 472 -2.84 -1.65 -19.92
N PRO A 473 -3.61 -0.66 -19.42
CA PRO A 473 -4.79 -0.96 -18.62
C PRO A 473 -5.83 -1.68 -19.47
N ILE A 474 -6.71 -2.43 -18.81
CA ILE A 474 -7.89 -3.05 -19.39
C ILE A 474 -8.78 -1.99 -20.01
N SER A 475 -9.13 -2.18 -21.27
CA SER A 475 -10.13 -1.40 -22.00
C SER A 475 -11.31 -2.30 -22.33
N PHE A 476 -12.53 -1.89 -21.94
CA PHE A 476 -13.78 -2.58 -22.30
C PHE A 476 -14.53 -1.79 -23.38
N VAL A 477 -15.29 -2.49 -24.23
CA VAL A 477 -16.27 -1.86 -25.13
C VAL A 477 -17.70 -1.98 -24.56
N THR A 478 -17.99 -3.05 -23.81
CA THR A 478 -19.29 -3.34 -23.18
C THR A 478 -19.12 -4.05 -21.84
N ASP A 479 -20.19 -4.13 -21.04
CA ASP A 479 -20.24 -4.81 -19.73
C ASP A 479 -19.97 -6.33 -19.80
N LEU A 480 -19.86 -6.92 -21.01
CA LEU A 480 -19.82 -8.37 -21.25
C LEU A 480 -18.64 -8.79 -22.15
N ASP A 481 -17.57 -7.99 -22.21
CA ASP A 481 -16.45 -8.26 -23.12
C ASP A 481 -15.63 -9.48 -22.66
N GLU A 482 -15.88 -10.64 -23.29
CA GLU A 482 -15.21 -11.92 -23.03
C GLU A 482 -13.69 -11.86 -23.28
N HIS A 483 -13.20 -10.89 -24.06
CA HIS A 483 -11.79 -10.77 -24.45
C HIS A 483 -11.10 -9.58 -23.77
N MET A 484 -11.64 -9.08 -22.65
CA MET A 484 -11.13 -7.89 -21.97
C MET A 484 -9.63 -7.93 -21.65
N CYS A 485 -9.10 -9.09 -21.25
CA CYS A 485 -7.69 -9.23 -20.91
C CYS A 485 -6.76 -9.16 -22.13
N SER A 486 -7.27 -9.32 -23.35
CA SER A 486 -6.48 -9.15 -24.58
C SER A 486 -6.08 -7.70 -24.83
N SER A 487 -6.87 -6.75 -24.32
CA SER A 487 -6.61 -5.30 -24.49
C SER A 487 -5.33 -4.81 -23.80
N THR A 488 -4.76 -5.60 -22.87
CA THR A 488 -3.64 -5.18 -22.03
C THR A 488 -2.27 -5.21 -22.73
N GLY A 489 -2.19 -5.71 -23.97
CA GLY A 489 -0.92 -5.72 -24.74
C GLY A 489 0.09 -6.75 -24.23
N GLY A 490 1.38 -6.52 -24.47
CA GLY A 490 2.49 -7.38 -24.02
C GLY A 490 2.80 -7.25 -22.53
N HIS A 491 3.90 -7.87 -22.09
CA HIS A 491 4.40 -7.68 -20.73
C HIS A 491 5.03 -6.30 -20.58
N PHE A 492 4.89 -5.69 -19.40
CA PHE A 492 5.51 -4.41 -19.10
C PHE A 492 7.04 -4.53 -19.04
N ASN A 493 7.70 -3.97 -20.05
CA ASN A 493 9.15 -4.09 -20.25
C ASN A 493 9.81 -2.71 -20.54
N PRO A 494 9.78 -1.77 -19.58
CA PRO A 494 10.30 -0.41 -19.75
C PRO A 494 11.82 -0.36 -19.99
N HIS A 495 12.51 -1.46 -19.71
CA HIS A 495 13.96 -1.57 -19.83
C HIS A 495 14.43 -2.24 -21.13
N GLY A 496 13.50 -2.68 -21.98
CA GLY A 496 13.83 -3.31 -23.26
C GLY A 496 14.60 -4.63 -23.10
N VAL A 497 14.27 -5.40 -22.05
CA VAL A 497 14.85 -6.71 -21.77
C VAL A 497 14.55 -7.63 -22.96
N ASN A 498 15.57 -8.22 -23.56
CA ASN A 498 15.37 -9.12 -24.69
C ASN A 498 14.81 -10.48 -24.22
N THR A 499 13.59 -10.78 -24.68
CA THR A 499 12.84 -12.02 -24.40
C THR A 499 12.76 -12.98 -25.59
N SER A 500 13.24 -12.57 -26.78
CA SER A 500 13.11 -13.36 -28.01
C SER A 500 14.06 -14.56 -28.08
N GLN A 501 14.99 -14.67 -27.14
CA GLN A 501 15.99 -15.74 -27.07
C GLN A 501 15.50 -16.83 -26.12
N SER A 502 15.70 -18.11 -26.50
CA SER A 502 15.33 -19.26 -25.65
C SER A 502 16.01 -19.26 -24.28
N ILE A 503 17.09 -18.50 -24.13
CA ILE A 503 17.85 -18.36 -22.88
C ILE A 503 17.12 -17.52 -21.82
N TYR A 504 16.14 -16.69 -22.20
CA TYR A 504 15.39 -15.83 -21.26
C TYR A 504 14.79 -16.64 -20.10
N SER A 505 14.13 -17.76 -20.41
CA SER A 505 13.50 -18.63 -19.41
C SER A 505 14.49 -19.30 -18.44
N THR A 506 15.77 -19.32 -18.79
CA THR A 506 16.84 -19.84 -17.93
C THR A 506 17.56 -18.75 -17.13
N GLU A 507 17.50 -17.49 -17.59
CA GLU A 507 18.23 -16.38 -16.99
C GLU A 507 17.35 -15.47 -16.13
N CYS A 508 16.07 -15.28 -16.48
CA CYS A 508 15.11 -14.62 -15.62
C CYS A 508 14.67 -15.59 -14.53
N ARG A 509 15.12 -15.33 -13.30
CA ARG A 509 14.93 -16.19 -12.13
C ARG A 509 14.90 -15.37 -10.83
N PRO A 510 14.41 -15.93 -9.71
CA PRO A 510 14.35 -15.21 -8.43
C PRO A 510 15.71 -14.73 -7.91
N ASP A 511 16.79 -15.44 -8.21
CA ASP A 511 18.17 -15.06 -7.87
C ASP A 511 18.80 -14.08 -8.87
N ASN A 512 18.15 -13.84 -10.01
CA ASN A 512 18.56 -12.88 -11.03
C ASN A 512 17.39 -12.01 -11.54
N PRO A 513 16.73 -11.23 -10.65
CA PRO A 513 15.51 -10.50 -11.00
C PRO A 513 15.76 -9.31 -11.94
N TYR A 514 17.01 -8.81 -12.03
CA TYR A 514 17.39 -7.72 -12.94
C TYR A 514 17.43 -8.16 -14.41
N ARG A 515 17.42 -9.47 -14.68
CA ARG A 515 17.35 -10.03 -16.03
C ARG A 515 15.93 -10.25 -16.55
N CYS A 516 14.95 -10.18 -15.66
CA CYS A 516 13.54 -10.31 -15.98
C CYS A 516 12.97 -9.02 -16.56
N GLU A 517 11.92 -9.13 -17.38
CA GLU A 517 11.06 -7.98 -17.66
C GLU A 517 10.53 -7.42 -16.33
N ALA A 518 10.36 -6.10 -16.22
CA ALA A 518 9.88 -5.49 -14.98
C ALA A 518 8.53 -6.09 -14.55
N GLY A 519 7.67 -6.39 -15.52
CA GLY A 519 6.38 -7.06 -15.32
C GLY A 519 6.43 -8.57 -15.16
N ASP A 520 7.55 -9.27 -15.32
CA ASP A 520 7.61 -10.74 -15.22
C ASP A 520 7.71 -11.21 -13.75
N TYR A 521 6.57 -11.24 -13.07
CA TYR A 521 6.51 -11.63 -11.66
C TYR A 521 6.58 -13.14 -11.46
N ALA A 522 6.13 -13.94 -12.43
CA ALA A 522 6.31 -15.39 -12.40
C ALA A 522 7.80 -15.79 -12.42
N GLY A 523 8.62 -15.13 -13.24
CA GLY A 523 10.06 -15.35 -13.27
C GLY A 523 10.77 -14.88 -11.99
N LYS A 524 10.36 -13.73 -11.44
CA LYS A 524 10.97 -13.14 -10.24
C LYS A 524 10.57 -13.80 -8.92
N HIS A 525 9.32 -14.24 -8.78
CA HIS A 525 8.76 -14.72 -7.52
C HIS A 525 8.27 -16.16 -7.57
N GLY A 526 8.32 -16.79 -8.75
CA GLY A 526 7.71 -18.08 -9.00
C GLY A 526 6.26 -17.97 -9.44
N LYS A 527 5.75 -19.09 -9.96
CA LYS A 527 4.36 -19.23 -10.39
C LYS A 527 3.44 -19.37 -9.18
N ILE A 528 2.19 -18.95 -9.34
CA ILE A 528 1.20 -18.96 -8.27
C ILE A 528 0.22 -20.13 -8.42
N PHE A 529 -0.33 -20.54 -7.28
CA PHE A 529 -1.43 -21.49 -7.16
C PHE A 529 -2.73 -20.72 -6.93
N ILE A 530 -3.78 -21.13 -7.61
CA ILE A 530 -5.11 -20.56 -7.48
C ILE A 530 -5.96 -21.57 -6.72
N SER A 531 -6.19 -21.29 -5.45
CA SER A 531 -7.06 -22.10 -4.59
C SER A 531 -8.50 -22.09 -5.11
N ASN A 532 -9.31 -23.06 -4.70
CA ASN A 532 -10.77 -23.00 -4.91
C ASN A 532 -11.50 -22.28 -3.77
N ARG A 533 -10.76 -21.78 -2.76
CA ARG A 533 -11.35 -21.09 -1.61
C ARG A 533 -10.49 -19.94 -1.13
N LEU A 534 -11.11 -18.76 -1.05
CA LEU A 534 -10.50 -17.55 -0.47
C LEU A 534 -10.46 -17.54 1.06
N GLY A 535 -9.58 -16.69 1.59
CA GLY A 535 -9.32 -16.56 3.02
C GLY A 535 -8.70 -17.82 3.62
N THR A 536 -8.00 -18.62 2.81
CA THR A 536 -7.16 -19.73 3.26
C THR A 536 -5.70 -19.35 3.08
N VAL A 537 -4.79 -19.97 3.83
CA VAL A 537 -3.34 -19.71 3.69
C VAL A 537 -2.87 -19.97 2.26
N THR A 538 -3.42 -20.99 1.58
CA THR A 538 -3.04 -21.35 0.21
C THR A 538 -3.55 -20.39 -0.87
N SER A 539 -4.47 -19.49 -0.52
CA SER A 539 -4.94 -18.41 -1.42
C SER A 539 -4.12 -17.12 -1.30
N LYS A 540 -3.09 -17.10 -0.45
CA LYS A 540 -2.35 -15.89 -0.08
C LYS A 540 -0.85 -16.02 -0.35
N TYR A 541 -0.25 -14.91 -0.78
CA TYR A 541 1.19 -14.76 -0.92
C TYR A 541 1.65 -13.41 -0.38
N PHE A 542 2.91 -13.37 0.05
CA PHE A 542 3.57 -12.11 0.37
C PHE A 542 4.98 -12.10 -0.22
N PHE A 543 5.22 -11.17 -1.14
CA PHE A 543 6.47 -11.03 -1.87
C PHE A 543 7.10 -9.66 -1.59
N THR A 544 8.42 -9.60 -1.70
CA THR A 544 9.17 -8.33 -1.72
C THR A 544 9.92 -8.25 -3.05
N ASP A 545 9.48 -7.37 -3.94
CA ASP A 545 10.08 -7.16 -5.25
C ASP A 545 11.09 -6.01 -5.21
N THR A 546 12.29 -6.24 -5.74
CA THR A 546 13.41 -5.29 -5.65
C THR A 546 13.65 -4.52 -6.95
N THR A 547 12.90 -4.80 -8.01
CA THR A 547 13.12 -4.28 -9.37
C THR A 547 11.94 -3.51 -9.95
N SER A 548 10.77 -3.61 -9.34
CA SER A 548 9.54 -2.89 -9.72
C SER A 548 9.46 -1.54 -9.02
N SER A 549 8.58 -0.66 -9.50
CA SER A 549 8.37 0.65 -8.91
C SER A 549 6.89 1.04 -8.98
N LEU A 550 6.39 1.76 -7.98
CA LEU A 550 5.09 2.42 -7.97
C LEU A 550 5.22 3.93 -8.21
N VAL A 551 6.43 4.48 -8.19
CA VAL A 551 6.68 5.92 -8.43
C VAL A 551 7.72 6.14 -9.52
N GLY A 552 7.79 7.35 -10.06
CA GLY A 552 8.70 7.68 -11.15
C GLY A 552 8.29 7.09 -12.51
N SER A 553 9.17 7.22 -13.50
CA SER A 553 8.85 6.96 -14.92
C SER A 553 8.64 5.49 -15.30
N ASN A 554 9.12 4.57 -14.46
CA ASN A 554 8.99 3.12 -14.68
C ASN A 554 7.94 2.51 -13.73
N SER A 555 7.03 3.35 -13.22
CA SER A 555 5.97 2.90 -12.33
C SER A 555 5.04 1.90 -13.04
N ILE A 556 4.62 0.87 -12.32
CA ILE A 556 3.57 -0.07 -12.77
C ILE A 556 2.16 0.46 -12.49
N LEU A 557 1.99 1.64 -11.88
CA LEU A 557 0.67 2.28 -11.75
C LEU A 557 0.11 2.63 -13.14
N GLY A 558 -1.18 2.40 -13.35
CA GLY A 558 -1.84 2.64 -14.63
C GLY A 558 -1.68 1.50 -15.65
N HIS A 559 -0.97 0.44 -15.28
CA HIS A 559 -0.87 -0.80 -16.04
C HIS A 559 -1.92 -1.83 -15.55
N SER A 560 -1.80 -3.10 -15.97
CA SER A 560 -2.68 -4.17 -15.52
C SER A 560 -1.91 -5.42 -15.10
N PHE A 561 -2.44 -6.16 -14.12
CA PHE A 561 -2.04 -7.53 -13.89
C PHE A 561 -2.79 -8.47 -14.83
N VAL A 562 -2.10 -9.52 -15.26
CA VAL A 562 -2.67 -10.65 -15.98
C VAL A 562 -2.20 -11.94 -15.30
N ILE A 563 -3.15 -12.81 -14.99
CA ILE A 563 -2.92 -14.19 -14.58
C ILE A 563 -3.19 -15.06 -15.80
N HIS A 564 -2.25 -15.92 -16.14
CA HIS A 564 -2.37 -16.83 -17.27
C HIS A 564 -3.06 -18.15 -16.89
N ASP A 565 -3.39 -18.93 -17.90
CA ASP A 565 -3.90 -20.29 -17.75
C ASP A 565 -3.00 -21.19 -16.90
N PRO A 566 -3.56 -22.25 -16.28
CA PRO A 566 -2.79 -23.18 -15.45
C PRO A 566 -1.68 -23.88 -16.24
N ASP A 567 -0.74 -24.48 -15.51
CA ASP A 567 0.34 -25.30 -16.08
C ASP A 567 1.21 -24.54 -17.10
N ALA A 568 1.43 -23.24 -16.81
CA ALA A 568 2.17 -22.32 -17.67
C ALA A 568 1.52 -22.07 -19.04
N GLY A 569 0.20 -22.25 -19.15
CA GLY A 569 -0.55 -21.96 -20.37
C GLY A 569 -0.41 -20.50 -20.82
N LEU A 570 -0.57 -20.25 -22.12
CA LEU A 570 -0.36 -18.92 -22.71
C LEU A 570 -1.62 -18.03 -22.65
N GLY A 571 -2.81 -18.61 -22.49
CA GLY A 571 -4.05 -17.84 -22.42
C GLY A 571 -4.10 -16.96 -21.16
N ARG A 572 -4.91 -15.90 -21.22
CA ARG A 572 -5.07 -14.92 -20.14
C ARG A 572 -6.33 -15.28 -19.36
N LEU A 573 -6.15 -15.95 -18.24
CA LEU A 573 -7.24 -16.42 -17.39
C LEU A 573 -8.00 -15.25 -16.77
N ALA A 574 -7.30 -14.28 -16.18
CA ALA A 574 -7.91 -13.13 -15.51
C ALA A 574 -6.99 -11.91 -15.55
N CYS A 575 -7.56 -10.72 -15.39
CA CYS A 575 -6.79 -9.48 -15.36
C CYS A 575 -7.44 -8.43 -14.46
N ALA A 576 -6.63 -7.48 -13.97
CA ALA A 576 -7.08 -6.35 -13.17
C ALA A 576 -6.20 -5.11 -13.39
N ASN A 577 -6.79 -3.92 -13.41
CA ASN A 577 -6.03 -2.67 -13.49
C ASN A 577 -5.29 -2.39 -12.17
N ILE A 578 -4.07 -1.89 -12.29
CA ILE A 578 -3.24 -1.43 -11.16
C ILE A 578 -3.56 0.04 -10.94
N THR A 579 -4.37 0.32 -9.92
CA THR A 579 -4.84 1.67 -9.59
C THR A 579 -4.26 2.13 -8.26
N LEU A 580 -4.22 3.45 -8.05
CA LEU A 580 -3.77 4.00 -6.78
C LEU A 580 -4.82 3.70 -5.70
N LEU A 581 -4.42 3.02 -4.63
CA LEU A 581 -5.26 2.91 -3.44
C LEU A 581 -5.04 4.15 -2.57
N ARG A 582 -6.01 5.06 -2.65
CA ARG A 582 -5.96 6.34 -1.96
C ARG A 582 -6.29 6.16 -0.48
N ALA A 583 -5.47 6.77 0.37
CA ALA A 583 -5.75 6.87 1.79
C ALA A 583 -7.13 7.51 2.02
N VAL A 584 -7.96 6.85 2.81
CA VAL A 584 -9.26 7.40 3.19
C VAL A 584 -9.02 8.46 4.26
N THR A 585 -9.46 9.69 3.98
CA THR A 585 -9.50 10.75 5.00
C THR A 585 -10.94 11.15 5.27
N ILE A 586 -11.33 11.14 6.54
CA ILE A 586 -12.66 11.53 7.02
C ILE A 586 -12.49 12.69 7.98
N ARG A 587 -13.31 13.73 7.82
CA ARG A 587 -13.29 14.92 8.67
C ARG A 587 -14.66 15.21 9.24
N THR A 588 -14.66 15.81 10.42
CA THR A 588 -15.85 16.45 10.97
C THR A 588 -16.28 17.61 10.07
N GLY A 589 -17.55 17.63 9.68
CA GLY A 589 -18.19 18.79 9.06
C GLY A 589 -18.48 19.91 10.07
N GLU A 590 -19.43 20.77 9.73
CA GLU A 590 -19.84 21.86 10.62
C GLU A 590 -20.48 21.33 11.91
N TRP A 591 -20.07 21.90 13.04
CA TRP A 591 -20.65 21.59 14.35
C TRP A 591 -22.04 22.21 14.48
N ARG A 592 -23.00 21.38 14.87
CA ARG A 592 -24.41 21.73 15.05
C ARG A 592 -24.90 21.39 16.46
N GLY A 593 -25.96 22.06 16.89
CA GLY A 593 -26.54 21.92 18.24
C GLY A 593 -26.31 23.14 19.11
N GLY A 594 -26.40 22.96 20.43
CA GLY A 594 -26.40 24.07 21.40
C GLY A 594 -25.03 24.39 22.02
N GLY A 595 -23.95 23.82 21.49
CA GLY A 595 -22.60 24.02 21.99
C GLY A 595 -21.82 25.09 21.22
N THR A 596 -20.69 25.50 21.80
CA THR A 596 -19.75 26.46 21.21
C THR A 596 -18.35 25.87 21.01
N VAL A 597 -18.21 24.55 21.11
CA VAL A 597 -16.91 23.89 20.95
C VAL A 597 -16.48 24.05 19.49
N GLN A 598 -15.25 24.51 19.30
CA GLN A 598 -14.65 24.71 17.98
C GLN A 598 -13.55 23.70 17.74
N GLY A 599 -13.27 23.44 16.46
CA GLY A 599 -12.19 22.57 16.03
C GLY A 599 -12.67 21.42 15.17
N GLN A 600 -11.85 20.39 15.05
CA GLN A 600 -12.08 19.29 14.13
C GLN A 600 -11.52 17.98 14.64
N MET A 601 -12.04 16.90 14.05
CA MET A 601 -11.34 15.62 14.05
C MET A 601 -11.03 15.22 12.61
N VAL A 602 -9.88 14.59 12.43
CA VAL A 602 -9.43 14.05 11.14
C VAL A 602 -9.01 12.61 11.37
N PHE A 603 -9.56 11.71 10.56
CA PHE A 603 -9.23 10.31 10.57
C PHE A 603 -8.59 9.95 9.23
N THR A 604 -7.42 9.33 9.25
CA THR A 604 -6.71 8.93 8.03
C THR A 604 -6.29 7.47 8.12
N GLN A 605 -6.64 6.68 7.11
CA GLN A 605 -6.28 5.26 7.01
C GLN A 605 -5.75 4.98 5.60
N PRO A 606 -4.47 4.59 5.43
CA PRO A 606 -3.89 4.31 4.12
C PRO A 606 -4.56 3.13 3.39
N SER A 607 -4.80 2.01 4.09
CA SER A 607 -5.60 0.88 3.61
C SER A 607 -6.26 0.11 4.75
N ASP A 608 -7.11 -0.86 4.41
CA ASP A 608 -7.75 -1.78 5.35
C ASP A 608 -6.80 -2.78 6.05
N LEU A 609 -5.49 -2.64 5.86
CA LEU A 609 -4.45 -3.41 6.57
C LEU A 609 -3.65 -2.53 7.53
N ASP A 610 -3.94 -1.23 7.56
CA ASP A 610 -3.25 -0.24 8.38
C ASP A 610 -4.12 0.25 9.53
N SER A 611 -3.45 0.71 10.57
CA SER A 611 -4.07 1.44 11.66
C SER A 611 -4.61 2.80 11.20
N THR A 612 -5.70 3.25 11.82
CA THR A 612 -6.27 4.57 11.58
C THR A 612 -5.57 5.61 12.45
N SER A 613 -5.00 6.63 11.81
CA SER A 613 -4.51 7.84 12.50
C SER A 613 -5.69 8.75 12.86
N VAL A 614 -5.72 9.25 14.09
CA VAL A 614 -6.80 10.09 14.64
C VAL A 614 -6.22 11.39 15.19
N LEU A 615 -6.42 12.48 14.45
CA LEU A 615 -6.11 13.83 14.91
C LEU A 615 -7.34 14.45 15.59
N VAL A 616 -7.18 14.92 16.82
CA VAL A 616 -8.21 15.64 17.58
C VAL A 616 -7.69 17.02 17.89
N GLN A 617 -8.44 18.06 17.50
CA GLN A 617 -8.12 19.46 17.79
C GLN A 617 -9.38 20.19 18.21
N PHE A 618 -9.51 20.51 19.49
CA PHE A 618 -10.65 21.24 20.04
C PHE A 618 -10.23 22.41 20.92
N SER A 619 -11.07 23.43 20.92
CA SER A 619 -10.99 24.59 21.81
C SER A 619 -12.37 25.00 22.31
N ASN A 620 -12.41 25.84 23.34
CA ASN A 620 -13.63 26.32 23.97
C ASN A 620 -14.50 25.17 24.51
N LEU A 621 -13.86 24.18 25.14
CA LEU A 621 -14.54 23.06 25.83
C LEU A 621 -15.21 23.51 27.14
N GLN A 622 -14.77 24.65 27.71
CA GLN A 622 -15.35 25.29 28.90
C GLN A 622 -15.39 24.40 30.15
N LYS A 623 -14.61 23.32 30.18
CA LYS A 623 -14.63 22.29 31.25
C LYS A 623 -16.03 21.68 31.48
N ALA A 624 -16.93 21.81 30.51
CA ALA A 624 -18.35 21.47 30.62
C ALA A 624 -18.70 20.14 29.92
N VAL A 625 -17.75 19.54 29.21
CA VAL A 625 -17.91 18.34 28.38
C VAL A 625 -17.11 17.17 28.92
N SER A 626 -17.54 15.96 28.60
CA SER A 626 -16.90 14.72 29.05
C SER A 626 -16.65 13.75 27.89
N GLY A 627 -17.71 13.24 27.27
CA GLY A 627 -17.65 12.19 26.25
C GLY A 627 -17.54 12.71 24.82
N LEU A 628 -16.91 11.91 23.97
CA LEU A 628 -16.72 12.13 22.53
C LEU A 628 -16.86 10.77 21.85
N HIS A 629 -17.89 10.61 21.03
CA HIS A 629 -18.20 9.33 20.40
C HIS A 629 -18.62 9.48 18.94
N VAL A 630 -18.32 8.48 18.12
CA VAL A 630 -18.95 8.28 16.81
C VAL A 630 -20.30 7.58 17.03
N HIS A 631 -21.35 8.15 16.49
CA HIS A 631 -22.72 7.65 16.56
C HIS A 631 -23.12 6.91 15.28
N MET A 632 -24.21 6.15 15.31
CA MET A 632 -24.56 5.27 14.20
C MET A 632 -24.99 6.00 12.92
N LEU A 633 -25.60 7.19 13.01
CA LEU A 633 -26.19 7.87 11.84
C LEU A 633 -25.61 9.26 11.60
N SER A 634 -25.74 9.74 10.36
CA SER A 634 -25.61 11.16 10.00
C SER A 634 -26.72 12.00 10.63
N MET A 635 -26.41 13.28 10.84
CA MET A 635 -27.35 14.29 11.30
C MET A 635 -28.49 14.49 10.28
N PRO A 636 -29.74 14.72 10.75
CA PRO A 636 -30.84 15.03 9.86
C PRO A 636 -30.65 16.40 9.20
N ARG A 637 -30.81 16.43 7.87
CA ARG A 637 -30.75 17.67 7.07
C ARG A 637 -32.00 18.54 7.20
N SER A 638 -33.11 17.97 7.67
CA SER A 638 -34.40 18.66 7.81
C SER A 638 -34.48 19.58 9.03
N LEU A 639 -33.60 19.41 10.03
CA LEU A 639 -33.61 20.24 11.24
C LEU A 639 -32.68 21.46 11.08
N PRO A 640 -32.99 22.61 11.71
CA PRO A 640 -32.11 23.78 11.73
C PRO A 640 -30.75 23.52 12.40
N PRO A 641 -29.67 24.23 12.02
CA PRO A 641 -28.33 24.02 12.59
C PRO A 641 -28.23 24.14 14.13
N SER A 642 -28.94 25.10 14.72
CA SER A 642 -28.93 25.38 16.15
C SER A 642 -29.94 24.56 16.97
N ASP A 643 -30.75 23.71 16.32
CA ASP A 643 -31.77 22.91 17.03
C ASP A 643 -31.09 21.80 17.85
N PRO A 644 -31.26 21.76 19.19
CA PRO A 644 -30.70 20.69 20.02
C PRO A 644 -31.15 19.28 19.61
N ALA A 645 -32.30 19.16 18.93
CA ALA A 645 -32.82 17.88 18.43
C ALA A 645 -31.95 17.26 17.32
N VAL A 646 -31.07 18.04 16.67
CA VAL A 646 -30.15 17.51 15.63
C VAL A 646 -29.24 16.41 16.16
N CYS A 647 -28.79 16.53 17.41
CA CYS A 647 -27.91 15.54 18.04
C CYS A 647 -28.67 14.52 18.88
N ALA A 648 -29.99 14.63 19.01
CA ALA A 648 -30.77 13.79 19.92
C ALA A 648 -30.71 12.29 19.54
N ASP A 649 -31.08 11.42 20.49
CA ASP A 649 -31.03 9.97 20.28
C ASP A 649 -31.85 9.51 19.07
N ARG A 650 -33.07 10.02 18.93
CA ARG A 650 -33.90 9.77 17.73
C ARG A 650 -33.27 10.20 16.40
N ALA A 651 -32.31 11.13 16.43
CA ALA A 651 -31.70 11.73 15.24
C ALA A 651 -30.43 10.98 14.81
N VAL A 652 -29.49 10.75 15.73
CA VAL A 652 -28.18 10.13 15.42
C VAL A 652 -27.97 8.74 16.05
N ARG A 653 -28.94 8.25 16.84
CA ARG A 653 -28.92 6.97 17.61
C ARG A 653 -27.79 6.89 18.63
N GLY A 654 -27.53 5.69 19.16
CA GLY A 654 -26.45 5.40 20.10
C GLY A 654 -25.06 5.39 19.45
N HIS A 655 -24.08 4.92 20.22
CA HIS A 655 -22.70 4.81 19.77
C HIS A 655 -22.54 3.75 18.68
N PHE A 656 -21.56 3.92 17.81
CA PHE A 656 -21.24 2.93 16.80
C PHE A 656 -20.47 1.75 17.42
N ASN A 657 -21.16 0.62 17.60
CA ASN A 657 -20.63 -0.59 18.25
C ASN A 657 -20.91 -1.85 17.41
N PRO A 658 -20.27 -2.01 16.23
CA PRO A 658 -20.52 -3.15 15.34
C PRO A 658 -20.04 -4.49 15.90
N PHE A 659 -19.20 -4.48 16.95
CA PHE A 659 -18.65 -5.68 17.57
C PHE A 659 -19.33 -6.05 18.90
N SER A 660 -20.42 -5.36 19.25
CA SER A 660 -21.18 -5.60 20.48
C SER A 660 -20.30 -5.64 21.73
N VAL A 661 -19.34 -4.71 21.82
CA VAL A 661 -18.46 -4.56 22.97
C VAL A 661 -19.32 -4.25 24.20
N ASP A 662 -19.14 -5.03 25.26
CA ASP A 662 -19.82 -4.81 26.54
C ASP A 662 -19.10 -3.71 27.33
N ILE A 663 -19.73 -2.55 27.37
CA ILE A 663 -19.22 -1.36 28.05
C ILE A 663 -19.19 -1.48 29.57
N VAL A 664 -19.92 -2.44 30.16
CA VAL A 664 -20.01 -2.61 31.62
C VAL A 664 -18.73 -3.26 32.18
N VAL A 665 -18.17 -4.19 31.41
CA VAL A 665 -16.92 -4.90 31.77
C VAL A 665 -15.67 -4.24 31.19
N GLY A 666 -15.85 -3.19 30.40
CA GLY A 666 -14.78 -2.45 29.76
C GLY A 666 -13.84 -1.76 30.77
N PRO A 667 -12.55 -1.60 30.42
CA PRO A 667 -11.60 -0.85 31.24
C PRO A 667 -11.95 0.64 31.31
N ALA A 668 -11.47 1.32 32.36
CA ALA A 668 -11.63 2.77 32.49
C ALA A 668 -11.05 3.52 31.28
N PRO A 669 -11.62 4.68 30.88
CA PRO A 669 -11.16 5.44 29.70
C PRO A 669 -9.64 5.71 29.68
N GLY A 670 -9.01 5.50 28.53
CA GLY A 670 -7.57 5.66 28.27
C GLY A 670 -6.70 4.47 28.66
N ASN A 671 -7.22 3.53 29.47
CA ASN A 671 -6.41 2.45 30.04
C ASN A 671 -6.40 1.18 29.18
N GLY A 672 -7.52 0.83 28.54
CA GLY A 672 -7.67 -0.39 27.74
C GLY A 672 -7.12 -0.31 26.32
N THR A 673 -7.05 -1.44 25.65
CA THR A 673 -6.72 -1.52 24.21
C THR A 673 -7.91 -1.15 23.34
N THR A 674 -7.65 -0.78 22.08
CA THR A 674 -8.67 -0.27 21.13
C THR A 674 -9.79 -1.25 20.82
N ASP A 675 -9.54 -2.56 20.97
CA ASP A 675 -10.52 -3.64 20.81
C ASP A 675 -11.43 -3.85 22.04
N GLN A 676 -11.10 -3.24 23.18
CA GLN A 676 -11.89 -3.34 24.42
C GLN A 676 -12.94 -2.23 24.56
N TYR A 677 -13.00 -1.31 23.60
CA TYR A 677 -13.98 -0.23 23.54
C TYR A 677 -14.84 -0.36 22.29
N GLU A 678 -16.04 0.22 22.33
CA GLU A 678 -16.88 0.36 21.14
C GLU A 678 -16.06 1.05 20.04
N VAL A 679 -16.29 0.69 18.76
CA VAL A 679 -15.55 1.29 17.63
C VAL A 679 -15.65 2.81 17.69
N GLY A 680 -16.83 3.34 17.99
CA GLY A 680 -17.08 4.76 18.13
C GLY A 680 -16.67 5.42 19.44
N ASP A 681 -16.16 4.69 20.45
CA ASP A 681 -15.85 5.27 21.76
C ASP A 681 -14.46 5.94 21.82
N ILE A 682 -14.35 7.15 21.26
CA ILE A 682 -13.08 7.90 21.18
C ILE A 682 -12.58 8.31 22.57
N SER A 683 -13.48 8.73 23.46
CA SER A 683 -13.11 9.09 24.85
C SER A 683 -12.67 7.87 25.66
N GLY A 684 -13.31 6.72 25.49
CA GLY A 684 -12.89 5.47 26.08
C GLY A 684 -11.49 5.08 25.63
N LYS A 685 -11.18 5.21 24.34
CA LYS A 685 -9.86 4.83 23.79
C LYS A 685 -8.73 5.81 24.15
N PHE A 686 -8.97 7.12 24.07
CA PHE A 686 -7.91 8.15 24.17
C PHE A 686 -8.03 9.08 25.38
N GLY A 687 -8.99 8.81 26.27
CA GLY A 687 -9.28 9.60 27.46
C GLY A 687 -10.38 10.65 27.24
N PRO A 688 -11.11 11.03 28.31
CA PRO A 688 -12.25 11.93 28.21
C PRO A 688 -11.82 13.40 28.03
N LEU A 689 -12.77 14.24 27.63
CA LEU A 689 -12.61 15.69 27.53
C LEU A 689 -12.87 16.44 28.86
N ARG A 690 -13.06 15.72 29.97
CA ARG A 690 -13.45 16.28 31.26
C ARG A 690 -12.39 17.24 31.78
N ASP A 691 -12.85 18.37 32.34
CA ASP A 691 -12.01 19.38 32.99
C ASP A 691 -11.03 20.10 32.04
N LEU A 692 -11.14 19.88 30.72
CA LEU A 692 -10.32 20.51 29.69
C LEU A 692 -11.00 21.74 29.11
N ASP A 693 -10.21 22.72 28.68
CA ASP A 693 -10.68 23.83 27.84
C ASP A 693 -10.24 23.67 26.36
N GLN A 694 -9.14 22.95 26.14
CA GLN A 694 -8.60 22.61 24.82
C GLN A 694 -8.11 21.17 24.81
N ARG A 695 -8.10 20.53 23.64
CA ARG A 695 -7.54 19.21 23.42
C ARG A 695 -6.85 19.15 22.07
N GLU A 696 -5.58 18.79 22.07
CA GLU A 696 -4.86 18.42 20.86
C GLU A 696 -4.20 17.06 21.06
N GLY A 697 -4.26 16.20 20.05
CA GLY A 697 -3.59 14.90 20.09
C GLY A 697 -3.67 14.16 18.77
N ASN A 698 -2.64 13.35 18.50
CA ASN A 698 -2.58 12.41 17.40
C ASN A 698 -2.50 10.99 17.97
N TYR A 699 -3.42 10.12 17.58
CA TYR A 699 -3.55 8.76 18.08
C TYR A 699 -3.56 7.74 16.95
N SER A 700 -3.31 6.48 17.28
CA SER A 700 -3.44 5.35 16.36
C SER A 700 -4.49 4.37 16.88
N ASP A 701 -5.35 3.89 15.98
CA ASP A 701 -6.44 2.97 16.28
C ASP A 701 -6.47 1.79 15.30
N THR A 702 -6.18 0.59 15.79
CA THR A 702 -6.24 -0.67 15.03
C THR A 702 -7.67 -1.21 14.87
N ASN A 703 -8.67 -0.58 15.50
CA ASN A 703 -10.06 -1.02 15.57
C ASN A 703 -11.04 0.14 15.26
N LEU A 704 -10.66 1.02 14.33
CA LEU A 704 -11.48 2.13 13.81
C LEU A 704 -11.45 2.17 12.27
N PRO A 705 -12.21 1.31 11.58
CA PRO A 705 -12.22 1.25 10.12
C PRO A 705 -12.70 2.54 9.44
N LEU A 706 -12.06 2.92 8.33
CA LEU A 706 -12.53 4.00 7.46
C LEU A 706 -13.08 3.50 6.11
N SER A 707 -12.96 2.20 5.83
CA SER A 707 -13.53 1.54 4.65
C SER A 707 -14.29 0.26 4.98
N GLY A 708 -15.12 -0.18 4.04
CA GLY A 708 -15.95 -1.38 4.17
C GLY A 708 -17.12 -1.22 5.14
N ILE A 709 -17.75 -2.34 5.51
CA ILE A 709 -19.01 -2.38 6.26
C ILE A 709 -18.96 -1.67 7.62
N ASN A 710 -17.79 -1.68 8.27
CA ASN A 710 -17.59 -1.07 9.58
C ASN A 710 -17.04 0.36 9.52
N SER A 711 -17.02 0.99 8.33
CA SER A 711 -16.54 2.36 8.17
C SER A 711 -17.35 3.36 9.00
N ILE A 712 -16.65 4.36 9.56
CA ILE A 712 -17.26 5.53 10.21
C ILE A 712 -17.70 6.62 9.21
N ALA A 713 -17.43 6.46 7.92
CA ALA A 713 -17.86 7.41 6.89
C ALA A 713 -19.40 7.49 6.83
N GLY A 714 -19.93 8.71 6.69
CA GLY A 714 -21.38 8.95 6.63
C GLY A 714 -22.09 8.88 7.98
N ARG A 715 -21.34 8.78 9.08
CA ARG A 715 -21.86 8.81 10.45
C ARG A 715 -21.71 10.21 11.05
N SER A 716 -21.88 10.36 12.37
CA SER A 716 -21.64 11.62 13.07
C SER A 716 -20.79 11.43 14.32
N VAL A 717 -20.10 12.48 14.74
CA VAL A 717 -19.45 12.58 16.05
C VAL A 717 -20.32 13.42 16.96
N VAL A 718 -20.44 13.03 18.22
CA VAL A 718 -21.19 13.74 19.25
C VAL A 718 -20.28 14.06 20.43
N ILE A 719 -20.35 15.31 20.89
CA ILE A 719 -19.74 15.77 22.14
C ILE A 719 -20.81 15.77 23.23
N HIS A 720 -20.50 15.18 24.38
CA HIS A 720 -21.40 15.06 25.51
C HIS A 720 -21.01 16.03 26.64
N ARG A 721 -22.02 16.54 27.34
CA ARG A 721 -21.84 17.26 28.62
C ARG A 721 -21.45 16.29 29.73
N ASN A 722 -20.96 16.82 30.84
CA ASN A 722 -20.64 16.05 32.05
C ASN A 722 -21.79 15.18 32.57
N ASN A 723 -23.05 15.57 32.34
CA ASN A 723 -24.23 14.80 32.73
C ASN A 723 -24.65 13.73 31.70
N GLY A 724 -23.83 13.49 30.66
CA GLY A 724 -24.10 12.52 29.59
C GLY A 724 -25.01 13.03 28.46
N SER A 725 -25.68 14.17 28.64
CA SER A 725 -26.52 14.74 27.58
C SER A 725 -25.68 15.23 26.39
N ARG A 726 -26.23 15.14 25.19
CA ARG A 726 -25.55 15.51 23.95
C ARG A 726 -25.52 17.03 23.81
N LEU A 727 -24.34 17.61 23.60
CA LEU A 727 -24.12 19.06 23.50
C LEU A 727 -24.22 19.53 22.05
N GLN A 728 -23.36 18.97 21.19
CA GLN A 728 -23.23 19.30 19.78
C GLN A 728 -22.68 18.10 19.02
N CYS A 729 -22.85 18.12 17.70
CA CYS A 729 -22.47 17.03 16.83
C CYS A 729 -22.06 17.53 15.44
N ALA A 730 -21.31 16.72 14.70
CA ALA A 730 -20.88 17.00 13.34
C ALA A 730 -20.89 15.72 12.51
N ASP A 731 -21.20 15.82 11.22
CA ASP A 731 -21.16 14.68 10.30
C ASP A 731 -19.72 14.30 9.98
N LEU A 732 -19.49 13.03 9.70
CA LEU A 732 -18.21 12.48 9.27
C LEU A 732 -18.21 12.30 7.75
N GLY A 733 -17.74 13.32 7.06
CA GLY A 733 -17.64 13.34 5.60
C GLY A 733 -16.27 12.88 5.12
N ARG A 734 -16.23 12.16 3.99
CA ARG A 734 -14.97 11.90 3.29
C ARG A 734 -14.43 13.21 2.73
N GLU A 735 -13.13 13.44 2.89
CA GLU A 735 -12.44 14.57 2.28
C GLU A 735 -12.25 14.33 0.79
N LYS A 736 -12.70 15.29 -0.04
CA LYS A 736 -12.52 15.23 -1.50
C LYS A 736 -11.08 15.65 -1.83
N GLN A 737 -10.30 14.73 -2.40
CA GLN A 737 -8.98 15.04 -2.95
C GLN A 737 -9.10 15.89 -4.23
N ALA A 738 -8.06 16.63 -4.59
CA ALA A 738 -8.13 17.64 -5.65
C ALA A 738 -8.53 17.07 -7.01
N GLU A 739 -8.07 15.87 -7.34
CA GLU A 739 -8.40 15.18 -8.59
C GLU A 739 -9.72 14.40 -8.56
N ALA A 740 -10.36 14.30 -7.39
CA ALA A 740 -11.55 13.49 -7.18
C ALA A 740 -12.84 14.27 -7.46
N GLU A 741 -13.87 13.57 -7.93
CA GLU A 741 -15.19 14.14 -8.11
C GLU A 741 -16.29 13.32 -7.46
N TRP A 742 -17.33 14.02 -6.98
CA TRP A 742 -18.50 13.40 -6.37
C TRP A 742 -19.47 12.90 -7.43
N LEU A 743 -19.97 11.68 -7.23
CA LEU A 743 -21.20 11.17 -7.84
C LEU A 743 -22.24 10.98 -6.75
N ARG A 744 -23.48 11.35 -7.06
CA ARG A 744 -24.63 11.21 -6.16
C ARG A 744 -25.84 10.66 -6.88
N ALA A 745 -26.47 9.67 -6.27
CA ALA A 745 -27.68 9.04 -6.79
C ALA A 745 -28.75 8.95 -5.68
N ARG A 746 -30.01 8.82 -6.11
CA ARG A 746 -31.17 8.68 -5.24
C ARG A 746 -32.06 7.55 -5.75
N VAL A 747 -32.60 6.77 -4.82
CA VAL A 747 -33.77 5.91 -5.03
C VAL A 747 -34.94 6.50 -4.27
N SER A 748 -36.10 6.62 -4.91
CA SER A 748 -37.31 7.13 -4.27
C SER A 748 -38.39 6.04 -4.24
N PHE A 749 -38.97 5.81 -3.06
CA PHE A 749 -40.07 4.89 -2.84
C PHE A 749 -41.32 5.69 -2.49
N GLY A 750 -42.48 5.26 -3.00
CA GLY A 750 -43.74 5.99 -2.82
C GLY A 750 -44.99 5.15 -3.09
N ASP A 751 -44.87 3.82 -3.10
CA ASP A 751 -46.03 2.91 -3.15
C ASP A 751 -46.21 2.24 -1.79
N LYS A 752 -45.72 1.01 -1.60
CA LYS A 752 -45.83 0.33 -0.30
C LYS A 752 -44.80 0.83 0.69
N ILE A 753 -43.61 1.15 0.22
CA ILE A 753 -42.55 1.77 1.01
C ILE A 753 -42.55 3.27 0.67
N ASN A 754 -42.32 4.12 1.68
CA ASN A 754 -42.19 5.56 1.49
C ASN A 754 -40.82 6.05 1.96
N GLY A 755 -40.19 6.96 1.22
CA GLY A 755 -38.91 7.56 1.58
C GLY A 755 -37.83 7.41 0.52
N THR A 756 -36.58 7.58 0.91
CA THR A 756 -35.46 7.64 -0.06
C THR A 756 -34.22 6.89 0.42
N ILE A 757 -33.44 6.42 -0.55
CA ILE A 757 -32.05 6.01 -0.37
C ILE A 757 -31.17 7.02 -1.10
N LEU A 758 -30.16 7.56 -0.42
CA LEU A 758 -29.13 8.43 -1.03
C LEU A 758 -27.82 7.66 -1.13
N LEU A 759 -27.18 7.73 -2.29
CA LEU A 759 -25.89 7.11 -2.55
C LEU A 759 -24.88 8.19 -2.91
N SER A 760 -23.67 8.09 -2.37
CA SER A 760 -22.57 8.99 -2.72
C SER A 760 -21.25 8.25 -2.83
N GLN A 761 -20.43 8.64 -3.81
CA GLN A 761 -19.14 8.03 -4.10
C GLN A 761 -18.17 9.09 -4.64
N LEU A 762 -16.91 9.03 -4.21
CA LEU A 762 -15.82 9.74 -4.86
C LEU A 762 -15.24 8.87 -5.99
N VAL A 763 -15.06 9.45 -7.17
CA VAL A 763 -14.44 8.79 -8.33
C VAL A 763 -13.22 9.56 -8.80
N TYR A 764 -12.27 8.83 -9.38
CA TYR A 764 -10.94 9.36 -9.71
C TYR A 764 -10.57 9.15 -11.19
N PRO A 765 -9.58 9.91 -11.71
CA PRO A 765 -9.18 9.82 -13.12
C PRO A 765 -8.66 8.46 -13.58
N ASP A 766 -8.13 7.65 -12.66
CA ASP A 766 -7.62 6.31 -12.93
C ASP A 766 -8.73 5.23 -12.96
N GLY A 767 -10.00 5.63 -12.80
CA GLY A 767 -11.16 4.75 -12.78
C GLY A 767 -11.42 4.09 -11.42
N SER A 768 -10.59 4.34 -10.40
CA SER A 768 -10.87 3.92 -9.03
C SER A 768 -11.98 4.77 -8.39
N GLY A 769 -12.52 4.30 -7.27
CA GLY A 769 -13.51 5.03 -6.49
C GLY A 769 -13.46 4.65 -5.02
N SER A 770 -14.03 5.50 -4.16
CA SER A 770 -14.26 5.16 -2.76
C SER A 770 -15.36 4.09 -2.63
N ASP A 771 -15.54 3.55 -1.42
CA ASP A 771 -16.81 2.89 -1.10
C ASP A 771 -17.98 3.84 -1.37
N THR A 772 -19.10 3.26 -1.77
CA THR A 772 -20.36 3.99 -1.89
C THR A 772 -21.01 4.06 -0.51
N THR A 773 -21.15 5.28 0.02
CA THR A 773 -21.92 5.52 1.23
C THR A 773 -23.40 5.54 0.88
N ILE A 774 -24.18 4.69 1.53
CA ILE A 774 -25.62 4.48 1.32
C ILE A 774 -26.36 4.95 2.57
N GLU A 775 -27.07 6.06 2.48
CA GLU A 775 -27.94 6.58 3.54
C GLU A 775 -29.39 6.18 3.23
N VAL A 776 -29.98 5.35 4.09
CA VAL A 776 -31.35 4.84 3.93
C VAL A 776 -32.28 5.57 4.91
N ASP A 777 -33.38 6.11 4.40
CA ASP A 777 -34.49 6.65 5.20
C ASP A 777 -35.82 6.19 4.59
N LEU A 778 -36.25 4.99 5.00
CA LEU A 778 -37.44 4.32 4.48
C LEU A 778 -38.42 4.00 5.60
N GLN A 779 -39.70 4.26 5.35
CA GLN A 779 -40.84 3.99 6.22
C GLN A 779 -41.72 2.91 5.60
N TYR A 780 -42.23 2.03 6.44
CA TYR A 780 -43.17 0.96 6.08
C TYR A 780 -44.08 0.67 7.26
N ASP A 781 -45.37 0.45 7.02
CA ASP A 781 -46.36 0.31 8.09
C ASP A 781 -46.20 -0.98 8.90
N ASN A 782 -45.65 -2.04 8.29
CA ASN A 782 -45.57 -3.37 8.91
C ASN A 782 -44.15 -3.97 8.85
N PRO A 783 -43.13 -3.32 9.44
CA PRO A 783 -41.74 -3.73 9.32
C PRO A 783 -41.48 -5.05 10.05
N LYS A 784 -40.78 -5.96 9.37
CA LYS A 784 -40.27 -7.21 9.96
C LYS A 784 -39.03 -6.92 10.79
N ALA A 785 -38.94 -7.51 11.98
CA ALA A 785 -37.78 -7.40 12.86
C ALA A 785 -36.47 -7.89 12.21
N GLN A 786 -36.56 -8.87 11.30
CA GLN A 786 -35.42 -9.47 10.60
C GLN A 786 -34.92 -8.63 9.40
N GLY A 787 -35.60 -7.54 9.07
CA GLY A 787 -35.34 -6.76 7.86
C GLY A 787 -35.80 -7.46 6.58
N TYR A 788 -35.40 -6.92 5.43
CA TYR A 788 -35.85 -7.34 4.11
C TYR A 788 -34.66 -7.60 3.19
N ARG A 789 -34.81 -8.59 2.30
CA ARG A 789 -33.86 -8.78 1.19
C ARG A 789 -33.99 -7.59 0.24
N TRP A 790 -32.86 -7.08 -0.23
CA TRP A 790 -32.76 -5.94 -1.12
C TRP A 790 -31.63 -6.14 -2.13
N GLN A 791 -31.90 -5.83 -3.40
CA GLN A 791 -31.04 -6.20 -4.53
C GLN A 791 -31.13 -5.17 -5.67
N VAL A 792 -30.06 -5.02 -6.46
CA VAL A 792 -30.03 -4.20 -7.67
C VAL A 792 -30.17 -5.08 -8.90
N HIS A 793 -31.08 -4.74 -9.81
CA HIS A 793 -31.36 -5.50 -11.03
C HIS A 793 -31.01 -4.72 -12.30
N ASN A 794 -30.85 -5.42 -13.42
CA ASN A 794 -30.36 -4.83 -14.67
C ASN A 794 -31.21 -3.69 -15.22
N ASP A 795 -32.54 -3.85 -15.20
CA ASP A 795 -33.46 -2.93 -15.86
C ASP A 795 -33.93 -1.85 -14.88
N SER A 796 -34.23 -0.65 -15.39
CA SER A 796 -34.92 0.39 -14.62
C SER A 796 -36.36 -0.01 -14.30
N GLU A 797 -36.99 0.67 -13.36
CA GLU A 797 -38.42 0.51 -13.11
C GLU A 797 -39.22 0.88 -14.39
N ALA A 798 -39.86 -0.10 -15.05
CA ALA A 798 -40.61 0.12 -16.27
C ALA A 798 -41.92 0.88 -15.99
N VAL A 799 -41.98 2.17 -16.35
CA VAL A 799 -43.22 2.94 -16.35
C VAL A 799 -43.82 2.92 -17.77
N SER A 800 -44.53 1.84 -18.10
CA SER A 800 -45.53 1.90 -19.17
C SER A 800 -46.92 2.00 -18.53
N SER A 801 -47.84 2.72 -19.17
CA SER A 801 -49.23 2.86 -18.70
C SER A 801 -50.02 1.55 -18.64
N SER A 802 -49.41 0.42 -19.03
CA SER A 802 -50.01 -0.92 -19.10
C SER A 802 -49.29 -1.98 -18.26
N THR A 803 -48.21 -1.67 -17.54
CA THR A 803 -47.43 -2.64 -16.74
C THR A 803 -47.58 -2.38 -15.24
N VAL A 804 -47.73 -3.45 -14.45
CA VAL A 804 -47.72 -3.38 -12.98
C VAL A 804 -46.32 -2.95 -12.53
N ARG A 805 -46.24 -1.94 -11.65
CA ARG A 805 -44.99 -1.46 -11.07
C ARG A 805 -44.19 -2.63 -10.49
N CYS A 806 -42.89 -2.68 -10.75
CA CYS A 806 -42.00 -3.75 -10.30
C CYS A 806 -42.33 -5.17 -10.82
N SER A 807 -43.10 -5.33 -11.90
CA SER A 807 -43.46 -6.66 -12.42
C SER A 807 -42.30 -7.42 -13.05
N TRP A 808 -41.34 -6.70 -13.64
CA TRP A 808 -40.12 -7.25 -14.22
C TRP A 808 -39.01 -6.21 -14.14
N LEU A 809 -37.89 -6.58 -13.51
CA LEU A 809 -36.72 -5.72 -13.32
C LEU A 809 -35.46 -6.27 -14.02
N GLY A 810 -35.62 -7.36 -14.77
CA GLY A 810 -34.50 -8.12 -15.31
C GLY A 810 -33.82 -9.00 -14.27
N VAL A 811 -32.65 -9.52 -14.64
CA VAL A 811 -31.82 -10.37 -13.76
C VAL A 811 -31.07 -9.53 -12.72
N LEU A 812 -30.62 -10.19 -11.66
CA LEU A 812 -29.74 -9.61 -10.65
C LEU A 812 -28.48 -9.04 -11.31
N TYR A 813 -28.06 -7.83 -10.90
CA TYR A 813 -26.97 -7.16 -11.57
C TYR A 813 -25.62 -7.83 -11.28
N ASN A 814 -25.03 -8.44 -12.31
CA ASN A 814 -23.78 -9.19 -12.21
C ASN A 814 -22.85 -8.92 -13.42
N PRO A 815 -22.29 -7.69 -13.53
CA PRO A 815 -21.48 -7.29 -14.69
C PRO A 815 -20.12 -7.99 -14.76
N TYR A 816 -19.73 -8.73 -13.72
CA TYR A 816 -18.46 -9.46 -13.68
C TYR A 816 -18.65 -10.97 -13.75
N ASN A 817 -19.86 -11.44 -14.02
CA ASN A 817 -20.14 -12.88 -14.13
C ASN A 817 -19.69 -13.68 -12.89
N VAL A 818 -19.84 -13.09 -11.70
CA VAL A 818 -19.56 -13.75 -10.42
C VAL A 818 -20.43 -15.00 -10.31
N TYR A 819 -19.89 -16.10 -9.82
CA TYR A 819 -20.61 -17.37 -9.74
C TYR A 819 -21.66 -17.37 -8.62
N SER A 820 -22.92 -17.68 -8.96
CA SER A 820 -24.09 -17.72 -8.05
C SER A 820 -24.80 -19.10 -7.98
N GLY A 821 -24.04 -20.19 -8.14
CA GLY A 821 -24.57 -21.57 -8.04
C GLY A 821 -24.53 -22.15 -6.62
N GLU A 822 -24.84 -23.46 -6.49
CA GLU A 822 -24.75 -24.16 -5.19
C GLU A 822 -23.36 -23.99 -4.57
N GLY A 823 -23.30 -23.40 -3.36
CA GLY A 823 -22.05 -23.09 -2.66
C GLY A 823 -21.68 -21.60 -2.64
N GLU A 824 -22.46 -20.71 -3.27
CA GLU A 824 -22.27 -19.24 -3.26
C GLU A 824 -22.06 -18.65 -1.85
N GLY A 825 -22.79 -19.14 -0.84
CA GLY A 825 -22.61 -18.73 0.57
C GLY A 825 -21.27 -19.11 1.20
N ARG A 826 -20.36 -19.77 0.45
CA ARG A 826 -18.97 -20.05 0.85
C ARG A 826 -17.96 -19.05 0.29
N SER A 827 -18.34 -18.25 -0.70
CA SER A 827 -17.47 -17.23 -1.33
C SER A 827 -17.96 -15.80 -1.09
N CYS A 828 -19.28 -15.58 -1.07
CA CYS A 828 -19.92 -14.28 -0.85
C CYS A 828 -20.39 -14.11 0.61
N ASP A 829 -19.89 -13.07 1.27
CA ASP A 829 -20.34 -12.63 2.59
C ASP A 829 -19.92 -11.17 2.85
N THR A 830 -20.32 -10.63 4.02
CA THR A 830 -19.99 -9.25 4.44
C THR A 830 -18.50 -8.93 4.55
N SER A 831 -17.63 -9.93 4.74
CA SER A 831 -16.17 -9.78 4.74
C SER A 831 -15.56 -9.88 3.34
N ARG A 832 -16.34 -10.35 2.36
CA ARG A 832 -15.91 -10.60 0.98
C ARG A 832 -16.90 -10.02 -0.04
N PRO A 833 -17.18 -8.71 -0.01
CA PRO A 833 -18.22 -8.10 -0.84
C PRO A 833 -17.90 -8.13 -2.35
N PHE A 834 -16.63 -8.29 -2.72
CA PHE A 834 -16.21 -8.40 -4.12
C PHE A 834 -16.49 -9.78 -4.73
N HIS A 835 -16.89 -10.77 -3.93
CA HIS A 835 -17.22 -12.12 -4.39
C HIS A 835 -18.72 -12.37 -4.47
N CYS A 836 -19.50 -11.35 -4.13
CA CYS A 836 -20.93 -11.35 -4.32
C CYS A 836 -21.26 -10.79 -5.70
N GLU A 837 -22.35 -11.27 -6.29
CA GLU A 837 -22.97 -10.55 -7.41
C GLU A 837 -23.15 -9.09 -7.01
N MET A 838 -22.78 -8.15 -7.89
CA MET A 838 -22.72 -6.73 -7.53
C MET A 838 -24.06 -6.23 -6.96
N GLY A 839 -25.16 -6.71 -7.53
CA GLY A 839 -26.50 -6.36 -7.12
C GLY A 839 -26.99 -7.03 -5.84
N ASP A 840 -26.29 -8.03 -5.28
CA ASP A 840 -26.72 -8.68 -4.04
C ASP A 840 -26.27 -7.89 -2.80
N LEU A 841 -26.99 -6.81 -2.49
CA LEU A 841 -26.73 -5.98 -1.32
C LEU A 841 -27.05 -6.69 -0.01
N THR A 842 -27.92 -7.71 -0.03
CA THR A 842 -28.31 -8.43 1.19
C THR A 842 -27.16 -9.27 1.72
N SER A 843 -26.47 -10.01 0.86
CA SER A 843 -25.32 -10.81 1.28
C SER A 843 -24.12 -9.95 1.68
N LYS A 844 -23.96 -8.78 1.06
CA LYS A 844 -22.84 -7.85 1.34
C LYS A 844 -23.04 -6.98 2.58
N GLN A 845 -24.28 -6.55 2.87
CA GLN A 845 -24.57 -5.55 3.92
C GLN A 845 -25.55 -6.05 4.99
N GLY A 846 -26.13 -7.23 4.80
CA GLY A 846 -27.21 -7.75 5.62
C GLY A 846 -28.60 -7.25 5.18
N PRO A 847 -29.67 -7.71 5.85
CA PRO A 847 -31.05 -7.32 5.54
C PRO A 847 -31.30 -5.81 5.74
N LEU A 848 -32.10 -5.22 4.85
CA LEU A 848 -32.51 -3.82 4.91
C LEU A 848 -33.57 -3.61 6.01
N PRO A 849 -33.31 -2.79 7.04
CA PRO A 849 -34.35 -2.40 7.99
C PRO A 849 -35.32 -1.38 7.34
N LEU A 850 -36.63 -1.56 7.56
CA LEU A 850 -37.66 -0.58 7.21
C LEU A 850 -38.24 0.06 8.48
N GLY A 851 -38.62 1.34 8.40
CA GLY A 851 -39.11 2.14 9.53
C GLY A 851 -38.01 2.85 10.32
N SER A 852 -36.76 2.78 9.85
CA SER A 852 -35.60 3.17 10.64
C SER A 852 -34.43 3.59 9.73
N ARG A 853 -33.86 4.79 9.97
CA ARG A 853 -32.66 5.26 9.28
C ARG A 853 -31.45 4.35 9.52
N VAL A 854 -30.65 4.09 8.48
CA VAL A 854 -29.40 3.33 8.54
C VAL A 854 -28.37 3.85 7.54
N VAL A 855 -27.08 3.67 7.84
CA VAL A 855 -25.95 4.03 6.97
C VAL A 855 -25.12 2.78 6.70
N PHE A 856 -24.85 2.53 5.41
CA PHE A 856 -23.94 1.47 4.94
C PHE A 856 -22.79 2.07 4.13
N ASN A 857 -21.68 1.33 4.05
CA ASN A 857 -20.57 1.63 3.15
C ASN A 857 -20.26 0.37 2.33
N GLU A 858 -20.44 0.46 1.02
CA GLU A 858 -20.36 -0.68 0.10
C GLU A 858 -19.18 -0.50 -0.86
N ALA A 859 -18.21 -1.41 -0.76
CA ALA A 859 -16.97 -1.36 -1.53
C ALA A 859 -17.16 -1.75 -3.01
N ASN A 860 -18.24 -2.46 -3.35
CA ASN A 860 -18.52 -2.98 -4.68
C ASN A 860 -19.90 -2.52 -5.21
N LEU A 861 -20.13 -1.20 -5.26
CA LEU A 861 -21.34 -0.61 -5.83
C LEU A 861 -21.04 0.72 -6.54
N PRO A 862 -20.34 0.69 -7.69
CA PRO A 862 -19.92 1.89 -8.40
C PRO A 862 -21.10 2.72 -8.92
N LEU A 863 -21.06 4.04 -8.70
CA LEU A 863 -22.02 5.01 -9.22
C LEU A 863 -21.63 5.57 -10.60
N GLY A 864 -20.40 5.32 -11.03
CA GLY A 864 -19.86 5.79 -12.30
C GLY A 864 -19.08 4.70 -13.05
N GLY A 865 -18.58 5.06 -14.23
CA GLY A 865 -17.94 4.11 -15.14
C GLY A 865 -18.98 3.19 -15.79
N ASP A 866 -18.49 2.13 -16.42
CA ASP A 866 -19.32 1.29 -17.27
C ASP A 866 -20.13 0.26 -16.50
N ALA A 867 -19.65 -0.14 -15.33
CA ALA A 867 -20.40 -0.98 -14.40
C ALA A 867 -21.33 -0.18 -13.46
N THR A 868 -21.71 1.04 -13.81
CA THR A 868 -22.53 1.90 -12.93
C THR A 868 -23.88 1.27 -12.59
N VAL A 869 -24.30 1.44 -11.33
CA VAL A 869 -25.67 1.10 -10.90
C VAL A 869 -26.68 2.21 -11.13
N VAL A 870 -26.23 3.42 -11.50
CA VAL A 870 -27.16 4.52 -11.83
C VAL A 870 -27.88 4.20 -13.14
N GLY A 871 -29.19 4.38 -13.17
CA GLY A 871 -30.08 3.98 -14.26
C GLY A 871 -30.69 2.58 -14.08
N ARG A 872 -30.29 1.83 -13.06
CA ARG A 872 -30.82 0.49 -12.73
C ARG A 872 -31.90 0.55 -11.66
N SER A 873 -32.54 -0.57 -11.33
CA SER A 873 -33.54 -0.62 -10.25
C SER A 873 -32.99 -1.26 -8.98
N LEU A 874 -33.46 -0.76 -7.83
CA LEU A 874 -33.28 -1.36 -6.51
C LEU A 874 -34.62 -1.92 -6.05
N ALA A 875 -34.66 -3.21 -5.75
CA ALA A 875 -35.85 -3.95 -5.33
C ALA A 875 -35.75 -4.37 -3.87
N VAL A 876 -36.84 -4.23 -3.13
CA VAL A 876 -37.01 -4.77 -1.78
C VAL A 876 -38.00 -5.93 -1.85
N TRP A 877 -37.65 -7.08 -1.27
CA TRP A 877 -38.41 -8.32 -1.39
C TRP A 877 -39.14 -8.64 -0.10
N ASP A 878 -40.35 -9.21 -0.21
CA ASP A 878 -41.18 -9.53 0.96
C ASP A 878 -40.63 -10.67 1.85
N GLY A 879 -39.66 -11.45 1.37
CA GLY A 879 -38.99 -12.51 2.11
C GLY A 879 -39.74 -13.86 2.18
N THR A 880 -40.75 -14.11 1.33
CA THR A 880 -41.32 -15.46 1.18
C THR A 880 -40.48 -16.33 0.22
N PRO A 881 -40.51 -17.68 0.31
CA PRO A 881 -39.73 -18.58 -0.57
C PRO A 881 -40.06 -18.45 -2.06
N VAL A 882 -41.19 -17.82 -2.39
CA VAL A 882 -41.66 -17.47 -3.75
C VAL A 882 -41.67 -15.94 -3.93
N GLY A 883 -40.86 -15.23 -3.15
CA GLY A 883 -41.01 -13.81 -2.78
C GLY A 883 -41.38 -12.89 -3.92
N ALA A 884 -42.50 -12.17 -3.75
CA ALA A 884 -42.82 -11.05 -4.60
C ALA A 884 -41.95 -9.84 -4.21
N ILE A 885 -41.70 -8.97 -5.19
CA ILE A 885 -41.10 -7.66 -4.91
C ILE A 885 -42.12 -6.86 -4.06
N LEU A 886 -41.69 -6.46 -2.87
CA LEU A 886 -42.49 -5.63 -1.96
C LEU A 886 -42.68 -4.25 -2.58
N ASP A 887 -41.57 -3.61 -2.97
CA ASP A 887 -41.52 -2.33 -3.68
C ASP A 887 -40.16 -2.21 -4.41
N CYS A 888 -40.05 -1.28 -5.35
CA CYS A 888 -38.81 -1.01 -6.08
C CYS A 888 -38.72 0.46 -6.50
N GLY A 889 -37.51 0.88 -6.86
CA GLY A 889 -37.29 2.22 -7.41
C GLY A 889 -36.07 2.27 -8.32
N THR A 890 -36.08 3.18 -9.29
CA THR A 890 -34.89 3.46 -10.13
C THR A 890 -33.82 4.21 -9.32
N ILE A 891 -32.57 3.79 -9.44
CA ILE A 891 -31.38 4.50 -8.95
C ILE A 891 -31.11 5.64 -9.93
N ALA A 892 -31.65 6.81 -9.67
CA ALA A 892 -31.53 7.98 -10.54
C ALA A 892 -30.39 8.92 -10.07
N PRO A 893 -29.84 9.78 -10.93
CA PRO A 893 -29.05 10.92 -10.49
C PRO A 893 -29.77 11.70 -9.38
N ALA A 894 -29.08 12.05 -8.29
CA ALA A 894 -29.68 12.82 -7.21
C ALA A 894 -29.97 14.28 -7.65
N ASP A 895 -30.83 14.98 -6.93
CA ASP A 895 -31.09 16.41 -7.18
C ASP A 895 -29.77 17.20 -7.21
N GLY A 896 -29.57 17.98 -8.27
CA GLY A 896 -28.34 18.75 -8.50
C GLY A 896 -27.17 17.95 -9.09
N ALA A 897 -27.30 16.64 -9.32
CA ALA A 897 -26.31 15.87 -10.07
C ALA A 897 -26.39 16.21 -11.58
N ALA A 898 -25.24 16.47 -12.18
CA ALA A 898 -25.15 16.84 -13.59
C ALA A 898 -25.44 15.64 -14.51
N SER A 899 -26.60 15.63 -15.17
CA SER A 899 -26.97 14.58 -16.13
C SER A 899 -27.76 15.16 -17.30
N ALA A 900 -27.67 14.52 -18.46
CA ALA A 900 -28.45 14.90 -19.64
C ALA A 900 -28.70 13.68 -20.56
N THR A 901 -29.67 13.80 -21.44
CA THR A 901 -30.02 12.77 -22.44
C THR A 901 -29.75 13.29 -23.85
N LEU A 902 -28.90 12.58 -24.59
CA LEU A 902 -28.67 12.81 -26.01
C LEU A 902 -29.66 11.99 -26.83
N SER A 903 -30.20 12.57 -27.90
CA SER A 903 -31.04 11.86 -28.87
C SER A 903 -30.45 12.02 -30.28
N PHE A 904 -30.06 10.90 -30.90
CA PHE A 904 -29.42 10.91 -32.22
C PHE A 904 -29.85 9.69 -33.06
N PRO A 905 -29.56 9.63 -34.37
CA PRO A 905 -30.04 8.56 -35.23
C PRO A 905 -29.56 7.17 -34.78
N ARG A 906 -30.45 6.18 -34.81
CA ARG A 906 -30.13 4.79 -34.38
C ARG A 906 -29.05 4.10 -35.25
N GLY A 907 -28.83 4.56 -36.49
CA GLY A 907 -27.82 4.01 -37.42
C GLY A 907 -26.38 4.48 -37.19
N VAL A 908 -26.12 5.32 -36.18
CA VAL A 908 -24.76 5.79 -35.86
C VAL A 908 -23.98 4.66 -35.19
N VAL A 909 -22.85 4.26 -35.79
CA VAL A 909 -21.92 3.28 -35.21
C VAL A 909 -20.85 4.03 -34.40
N TYR A 910 -20.64 3.62 -33.15
CA TYR A 910 -19.69 4.23 -32.23
C TYR A 910 -19.24 3.26 -31.14
N SER A 911 -18.11 3.55 -30.50
CA SER A 911 -17.73 2.92 -29.23
C SER A 911 -18.15 3.79 -28.04
N ARG A 912 -18.40 3.17 -26.88
CA ARG A 912 -18.68 3.92 -25.64
C ARG A 912 -17.58 4.92 -25.30
N TYR A 913 -16.32 4.59 -25.58
CA TYR A 913 -15.20 5.52 -25.42
C TYR A 913 -15.31 6.74 -26.35
N GLU A 914 -15.61 6.53 -27.64
CA GLU A 914 -15.78 7.62 -28.60
C GLU A 914 -16.90 8.57 -28.18
N LEU A 915 -18.04 8.02 -27.75
CA LEU A 915 -19.17 8.82 -27.28
C LEU A 915 -18.81 9.62 -26.03
N ARG A 916 -18.23 8.99 -25.00
CA ARG A 916 -17.78 9.69 -23.78
C ARG A 916 -16.78 10.79 -24.10
N ARG A 917 -15.80 10.51 -24.97
CA ARG A 917 -14.80 11.50 -25.39
C ARG A 917 -15.45 12.70 -26.07
N THR A 918 -16.45 12.45 -26.91
CA THR A 918 -17.16 13.51 -27.63
C THR A 918 -18.02 14.36 -26.69
N ILE A 919 -18.75 13.74 -25.76
CA ILE A 919 -19.50 14.43 -24.70
C ILE A 919 -18.56 15.28 -23.84
N ALA A 920 -17.44 14.70 -23.41
CA ALA A 920 -16.47 15.37 -22.57
C ALA A 920 -15.84 16.58 -23.29
N GLY A 921 -15.55 16.47 -24.58
CA GLY A 921 -15.11 17.58 -25.42
C GLY A 921 -16.12 18.71 -25.50
N ALA A 922 -17.39 18.38 -25.76
CA ALA A 922 -18.49 19.36 -25.84
C ALA A 922 -18.75 20.09 -24.50
N LEU A 923 -18.47 19.44 -23.37
CA LEU A 923 -18.62 20.00 -22.02
C LEU A 923 -17.33 20.62 -21.46
N ASN A 924 -16.21 20.54 -22.20
CA ASN A 924 -14.89 20.95 -21.74
C ASN A 924 -14.48 20.31 -20.39
N ILE A 925 -14.70 18.99 -20.27
CA ILE A 925 -14.34 18.19 -19.09
C ILE A 925 -13.48 16.99 -19.49
N ALA A 926 -12.91 16.31 -18.50
CA ALA A 926 -12.17 15.07 -18.73
C ALA A 926 -13.10 13.88 -19.01
N VAL A 927 -12.68 12.98 -19.90
CA VAL A 927 -13.48 11.82 -20.36
C VAL A 927 -13.93 10.91 -19.22
N TRP A 928 -13.08 10.70 -18.21
CA TRP A 928 -13.38 9.84 -17.06
C TRP A 928 -14.57 10.33 -16.22
N ARG A 929 -14.90 11.63 -16.32
CA ARG A 929 -16.04 12.22 -15.60
C ARG A 929 -17.39 11.84 -16.21
N VAL A 930 -17.41 11.30 -17.43
CA VAL A 930 -18.65 10.96 -18.15
C VAL A 930 -18.97 9.47 -18.00
N SER A 931 -20.09 9.16 -17.36
CA SER A 931 -20.63 7.80 -17.23
C SER A 931 -21.90 7.67 -18.08
N LEU A 932 -21.93 6.71 -19.01
CA LEU A 932 -23.12 6.43 -19.80
C LEU A 932 -24.05 5.51 -19.02
N LEU A 933 -25.31 5.91 -18.86
CA LEU A 933 -26.31 5.14 -18.13
C LEU A 933 -26.92 4.06 -19.05
N PRO A 934 -27.34 2.91 -18.49
CA PRO A 934 -28.06 1.89 -19.26
C PRO A 934 -29.35 2.46 -19.87
N ASP A 935 -29.69 2.00 -21.08
CA ASP A 935 -30.85 2.48 -21.82
C ASP A 935 -32.16 2.08 -21.11
N THR A 936 -32.90 3.07 -20.62
CA THR A 936 -34.20 2.89 -19.94
C THR A 936 -35.32 2.47 -20.90
N SER A 937 -35.06 2.30 -22.20
CA SER A 937 -36.08 2.11 -23.24
C SER A 937 -35.96 0.83 -24.08
N SER A 938 -35.02 -0.07 -23.73
CA SER A 938 -34.66 -1.25 -24.53
C SER A 938 -35.78 -2.28 -24.70
N SER A 939 -36.87 -2.24 -23.93
CA SER A 939 -37.93 -3.26 -24.00
C SER A 939 -39.19 -2.87 -24.78
N LEU A 940 -39.39 -1.63 -25.25
CA LEU A 940 -40.72 -1.24 -25.77
C LEU A 940 -40.82 -0.35 -27.03
N ARG A 941 -39.75 0.07 -27.73
CA ARG A 941 -39.92 0.85 -28.99
C ARG A 941 -38.96 0.46 -30.13
N VAL A 942 -39.36 -0.55 -30.89
CA VAL A 942 -38.74 -0.94 -32.18
C VAL A 942 -39.03 0.10 -33.29
N SER A 943 -39.97 1.04 -33.10
CA SER A 943 -40.41 1.98 -34.14
C SER A 943 -39.78 3.38 -34.13
N SER A 944 -38.89 3.72 -33.18
CA SER A 944 -38.25 5.06 -33.15
C SER A 944 -37.03 5.13 -34.10
N PRO A 945 -36.92 6.16 -34.98
CA PRO A 945 -35.73 6.39 -35.80
C PRO A 945 -34.51 6.88 -35.00
N CYS A 946 -34.70 7.20 -33.72
CA CYS A 946 -33.71 7.81 -32.84
C CYS A 946 -33.42 6.93 -31.62
N GLN A 947 -32.17 6.94 -31.18
CA GLN A 947 -31.71 6.34 -29.93
C GLN A 947 -31.47 7.43 -28.89
N ASN A 948 -31.81 7.15 -27.63
CA ASN A 948 -31.63 8.06 -26.51
C ASN A 948 -30.56 7.48 -25.57
N ILE A 949 -29.60 8.31 -25.17
CA ILE A 949 -28.56 7.92 -24.23
C ILE A 949 -28.47 8.96 -23.14
N THR A 950 -28.74 8.54 -21.92
CA THR A 950 -28.54 9.37 -20.74
C THR A 950 -27.12 9.20 -20.23
N PHE A 951 -26.48 10.29 -19.83
CA PHE A 951 -25.17 10.26 -19.20
C PHE A 951 -25.19 11.07 -17.90
N LEU A 952 -24.31 10.68 -16.99
CA LEU A 952 -24.05 11.32 -15.71
C LEU A 952 -22.62 11.86 -15.71
N VAL A 953 -22.45 13.07 -15.18
CA VAL A 953 -21.16 13.74 -15.02
C VAL A 953 -20.77 13.75 -13.55
N ALA A 954 -19.55 13.29 -13.26
CA ALA A 954 -18.95 13.39 -11.93
C ALA A 954 -18.54 14.83 -11.65
N GLY A 955 -18.92 15.38 -10.49
CA GLY A 955 -18.58 16.74 -10.09
C GLY A 955 -19.34 17.84 -10.85
N ASP A 956 -18.90 19.09 -10.68
CA ASP A 956 -19.60 20.26 -11.22
C ASP A 956 -19.28 20.49 -12.70
N VAL A 957 -20.29 20.87 -13.48
CA VAL A 957 -20.15 21.21 -14.92
C VAL A 957 -20.84 22.53 -15.20
N ASP A 958 -20.43 23.23 -16.27
CA ASP A 958 -21.15 24.39 -16.75
C ASP A 958 -22.58 23.99 -17.17
N LEU A 959 -23.56 24.44 -16.38
CA LEU A 959 -24.96 24.12 -16.59
C LEU A 959 -25.48 24.62 -17.95
N ARG A 960 -24.92 25.72 -18.49
CA ARG A 960 -25.31 26.23 -19.81
C ARG A 960 -24.85 25.29 -20.91
N LEU A 961 -23.63 24.76 -20.81
CA LEU A 961 -23.12 23.76 -21.76
C LEU A 961 -23.90 22.45 -21.64
N LEU A 962 -24.23 22.03 -20.42
CA LEU A 962 -25.00 20.80 -20.17
C LEU A 962 -26.42 20.89 -20.73
N GLU A 963 -27.14 21.99 -20.48
CA GLU A 963 -28.50 22.21 -20.99
C GLU A 963 -28.52 22.34 -22.53
N ALA A 964 -27.49 22.94 -23.11
CA ALA A 964 -27.37 23.13 -24.56
C ALA A 964 -26.72 21.95 -25.29
N ILE A 965 -26.25 20.91 -24.59
CA ILE A 965 -25.34 19.89 -25.17
C ILE A 965 -25.93 19.21 -26.40
N SER A 966 -27.23 18.92 -26.40
CA SER A 966 -27.94 18.28 -27.53
C SER A 966 -27.88 19.07 -28.84
N PHE A 967 -27.54 20.36 -28.76
CA PHE A 967 -27.38 21.28 -29.89
C PHE A 967 -25.92 21.66 -30.15
N SER A 968 -24.96 21.10 -29.42
CA SER A 968 -23.55 21.39 -29.63
C SER A 968 -23.08 20.85 -30.99
N ASN A 969 -22.37 21.70 -31.73
CA ASN A 969 -21.70 21.31 -32.97
C ASN A 969 -20.55 20.32 -32.72
N ASP A 970 -19.99 20.32 -31.50
CA ASP A 970 -18.89 19.44 -31.11
C ASP A 970 -19.32 17.98 -30.97
N LEU A 971 -20.64 17.71 -30.92
CA LEU A 971 -21.17 16.34 -30.92
C LEU A 971 -21.03 15.62 -32.28
N GLY A 972 -20.82 16.35 -33.37
CA GLY A 972 -20.64 15.79 -34.71
C GLY A 972 -21.74 14.78 -35.10
N LYS A 973 -21.37 13.50 -35.26
CA LYS A 973 -22.33 12.43 -35.62
C LYS A 973 -23.35 12.10 -34.52
N PHE A 974 -23.15 12.59 -33.30
CA PHE A 974 -24.05 12.42 -32.16
C PHE A 974 -25.00 13.61 -31.95
N SER A 975 -24.95 14.64 -32.80
CA SER A 975 -25.87 15.77 -32.73
C SER A 975 -27.30 15.35 -33.05
N ALA A 976 -28.28 15.99 -32.40
CA ALA A 976 -29.69 15.72 -32.65
C ALA A 976 -30.10 16.17 -34.06
N THR A 977 -30.52 15.23 -34.91
CA THR A 977 -31.14 15.58 -36.21
C THR A 977 -32.53 16.15 -36.01
N LYS A 978 -33.08 16.88 -37.00
CA LYS A 978 -34.48 17.37 -36.96
C LYS A 978 -35.51 16.28 -36.68
N ARG A 979 -35.23 15.01 -37.00
CA ARG A 979 -36.11 13.85 -36.70
C ARG A 979 -35.98 13.35 -35.26
N CYS A 980 -34.85 13.63 -34.61
CA CYS A 980 -34.55 13.27 -33.21
C CYS A 980 -34.73 14.45 -32.25
N GLN A 981 -35.13 15.61 -32.76
CA GLN A 981 -35.61 16.73 -31.96
C GLN A 981 -37.06 16.44 -31.55
N GLY A 982 -37.24 15.87 -30.36
CA GLY A 982 -38.56 15.89 -29.72
C GLY A 982 -38.93 17.32 -29.35
N ASN A 983 -40.19 17.73 -29.54
CA ASN A 983 -40.73 18.97 -29.01
C ASN A 983 -40.48 19.03 -27.50
N GLY A 984 -39.47 19.79 -27.07
CA GLY A 984 -39.15 20.02 -25.67
C GLY A 984 -40.23 20.88 -25.00
N ALA A 985 -41.26 20.25 -24.48
CA ALA A 985 -41.99 20.76 -23.32
C ALA A 985 -41.49 19.97 -22.11
N GLY A 986 -40.61 20.62 -21.33
CA GLY A 986 -40.07 20.05 -20.11
C GLY A 986 -41.17 19.75 -19.09
N GLY A 987 -40.98 18.66 -18.35
CA GLY A 987 -41.56 18.51 -17.02
C GLY A 987 -40.96 19.57 -16.11
N ALA A 988 -41.53 20.77 -16.14
CA ALA A 988 -41.38 21.75 -15.07
C ALA A 988 -42.28 21.31 -13.91
N VAL A 989 -41.66 21.01 -12.77
CA VAL A 989 -42.36 20.95 -11.49
C VAL A 989 -42.96 22.34 -11.24
N GLY A 990 -44.26 22.37 -10.93
CA GLY A 990 -45.06 23.59 -10.94
C GLY A 990 -44.54 24.69 -10.01
N SER A 991 -44.38 25.88 -10.57
CA SER A 991 -44.48 27.13 -9.82
C SER A 991 -45.72 27.87 -10.31
N THR A 992 -46.59 28.21 -9.36
CA THR A 992 -47.83 28.94 -9.56
C THR A 992 -47.55 30.31 -10.17
N GLY A 993 -48.22 30.62 -11.28
CA GLY A 993 -48.02 31.83 -12.05
C GLY A 993 -48.46 33.10 -11.33
N VAL A 994 -47.60 34.12 -11.42
CA VAL A 994 -48.00 35.54 -11.39
C VAL A 994 -47.47 36.14 -12.70
N GLN A 995 -48.38 36.63 -13.53
CA GLN A 995 -48.09 37.20 -14.85
C GLN A 995 -47.29 38.51 -14.74
N PRO A 996 -46.30 38.78 -15.62
CA PRO A 996 -45.70 40.10 -15.72
C PRO A 996 -46.45 40.94 -16.77
N LEU A 997 -46.86 42.14 -16.38
CA LEU A 997 -47.28 43.21 -17.28
C LEU A 997 -46.07 43.69 -18.10
N THR A 998 -46.23 43.70 -19.42
CA THR A 998 -45.30 44.30 -20.38
C THR A 998 -45.39 45.83 -20.31
N ILE A 999 -44.33 46.51 -19.85
CA ILE A 999 -44.15 47.96 -20.06
C ILE A 999 -43.00 48.17 -21.04
N ILE A 1000 -43.36 48.72 -22.19
CA ILE A 1000 -42.46 49.20 -23.25
C ILE A 1000 -41.83 50.51 -22.76
N ILE A 1001 -40.50 50.55 -22.64
CA ILE A 1001 -39.76 51.80 -22.41
C ILE A 1001 -39.08 52.18 -23.73
N VAL A 1002 -39.59 53.25 -24.34
CA VAL A 1002 -38.92 54.01 -25.40
C VAL A 1002 -38.04 55.05 -24.73
N THR A 1003 -36.76 55.05 -25.09
CA THR A 1003 -35.76 56.03 -24.67
C THR A 1003 -36.02 57.40 -25.31
N LEU A 1004 -35.94 58.46 -24.50
CA LEU A 1004 -35.71 59.81 -24.99
C LEU A 1004 -34.77 60.57 -24.03
N VAL A 1005 -33.78 61.19 -24.66
CA VAL A 1005 -32.62 61.91 -24.13
C VAL A 1005 -33.04 63.26 -23.52
N ALA A 1006 -32.46 63.64 -22.37
CA ALA A 1006 -31.74 64.92 -22.16
C ALA A 1006 -31.66 65.34 -20.67
N MET A 1007 -30.42 65.40 -20.17
CA MET A 1007 -29.79 66.55 -19.46
C MET A 1007 -30.64 67.48 -18.56
N ILE A 1008 -30.21 67.62 -17.29
CA ILE A 1008 -29.86 68.87 -16.56
C ILE A 1008 -30.13 68.75 -15.03
N ILE A 1009 -29.04 68.89 -14.26
CA ILE A 1009 -28.87 69.58 -12.95
C ILE A 1009 -29.97 69.34 -11.88
N GLN A 1010 -29.63 68.69 -10.76
CA GLN A 1010 -29.03 69.26 -9.54
C GLN A 1010 -28.66 68.16 -8.55
#